data_AF-F8DKI8-F1
#
_entry.id   AF-F8DKI8-F1
#
_cell.length_a   1.000
_cell.length_b   1.000
_cell.length_c   1.000
_cell.angle_alpha   90.00
_cell.angle_beta   90.00
_cell.angle_gamma   90.00
#
_symmetry.space_group_name_H-M   'P 1'
#
loop_
_entity.id
_entity.type
_entity.pdbx_description
1 polymer ?
#
loop_
_entity_poly.entity_id
_entity_poly.type
_entity_poly.pdbx_seq_one_letter_code
_entity_poly.pdbx_strand_id
1 'polypeptide(L)'
;MKRSFMDMKDIFNRRQRFSLRKYSVGVCSVLLGTALFAAGTQTVLADEVENPADSSSDVISSEATSDKEIALSKPVTGESSAPTSYNVAAVVQPSVATDSQHEGDKEAGKEATAEPTETVSREATGTSGFRNSGEVTSRVVSNWNGFVSALNDNSIQNITISGNVVATGDNGNTDNGRVNSVDRTVAINSQGRNVVIQGRNDQASLDLLSNSLKFTGSSAWNLVFKNLQLATGNSKGAVDLSSTTGANTVTFENVKSQGSSLYGGGGNTDVIVKGETSSTVSDSYRSANGQTQYVQRNVGSAGHSVLRREANIHDAKSVTVADGASLTLNRSSQGDGINLAGGSTVRVNDGASLTINMNTNNGTESARYHNAGIFMEHGGTVVTGKDSKLTLNTSIGQAISLGMGRPADGLTHLDRWGGYGTGNAFRRNGKSSLTIGEHASFNFTGRDGLVFGNNATFTTGENSRVRFENKGRGTAIDFGDNSRVVFGKKSTNTFHSVGKGPKSGGGPSGSYNAYNYIGLNENGSILVDDYATFRVQMDNRGANPWDDVINLDSKHGRKDQPLFQANKGSIVDVRDDNTDYYAELISVPLGASTNVVFQFNNPLYVSFMRYTNSEGRSAGEITGKLPFGIAQGNNPEQIGHGNILYISNGSRESGNHIEFNGPTGTRVNRGAGTYTVYSLNRDGRDVVSKNRMSSVWTDIQGGAMSIAGFKPGGKPEINPSSSTSVQTGSSSGGVLATDKTYGIDPVTANRQNIWVSNGTSINPHATHTNTIRYVYEDGSPVLDANGKPKVVVQTSDWKRLLEVAIDQDQFKKVLKSSSVANGDEFLAAYGKTEYIVRDIDGDGIGDTGWQLAGTTNSKATYDTVVSPEVEGYKAEILSTNVPGLAVGTKASRVTVTFNPANIKDDVVVTQGGRRTVSETYWRNIVDNVQLTNYETVVVYKQDKQKASVKYVNVTSNIELAKDEMEGRGGALIEYSTADRISAYKKAGYRLLEDGFTNAADKHYDTNVSVDQEFVVTLEERIEPVTPQDPKPVPGIPVTPEDPASWPKEVKDMKELERTATQTIRFREEESGKEVFKTIIRKVTFERTAYVNLVTGHIDYSNWRIGKVVNEEGPVQPVGNSSSEVSRPHAVAPKPSVRSLKANAHSVAPSSAPTASKLEVSEVVATPAPEKASVSPKVVSPTPTTVVKPTETKAVESPAPLVPSESPAVEKRTVVGPSRKAPVTANKHVYVAKPVLTRGRSSRRPPKV
;
A
#
# COMPACT_ATOMS: atom_id res chain seq x y z
N MET A 1 -10.76 -49.57 16.91
CA MET A 1 -11.90 -49.45 17.86
C MET A 1 -12.71 -48.20 17.52
N LYS A 2 -13.66 -47.76 18.36
CA LYS A 2 -14.73 -46.78 18.02
C LYS A 2 -14.33 -45.32 18.26
N ARG A 3 -14.87 -44.42 17.41
CA ARG A 3 -15.10 -42.96 17.60
C ARG A 3 -13.82 -42.08 17.67
N SER A 4 -13.88 -40.78 17.38
CA SER A 4 -15.06 -39.90 17.22
C SER A 4 -15.06 -39.03 15.94
N PHE A 5 -16.26 -38.60 15.55
CA PHE A 5 -16.55 -37.52 14.59
C PHE A 5 -17.14 -36.34 15.37
N MET A 6 -16.76 -35.10 15.06
CA MET A 6 -17.64 -33.92 15.11
C MET A 6 -16.98 -32.70 14.43
N ASP A 7 -17.81 -31.73 14.03
CA ASP A 7 -17.51 -30.36 13.60
C ASP A 7 -16.43 -30.10 12.53
N MET A 8 -16.91 -30.00 11.28
CA MET A 8 -16.31 -29.17 10.23
C MET A 8 -17.42 -28.38 9.53
N LYS A 9 -17.84 -27.26 10.13
CA LYS A 9 -19.00 -26.49 9.70
C LYS A 9 -18.87 -24.96 9.89
N ASP A 10 -17.70 -24.39 9.61
CA ASP A 10 -17.58 -22.95 9.35
C ASP A 10 -16.24 -22.61 8.65
N ILE A 11 -16.27 -22.33 7.33
CA ILE A 11 -15.09 -21.90 6.54
C ILE A 11 -15.45 -20.79 5.53
N PHE A 12 -16.68 -20.72 5.02
CA PHE A 12 -17.08 -19.78 3.95
C PHE A 12 -17.26 -18.30 4.34
N ASN A 13 -16.77 -17.86 5.51
CA ASN A 13 -16.93 -16.46 5.95
C ASN A 13 -15.76 -15.93 6.83
N ARG A 14 -14.90 -15.08 6.24
CA ARG A 14 -14.35 -13.84 6.86
C ARG A 14 -13.61 -12.97 5.82
N ARG A 15 -13.24 -11.75 6.21
CA ARG A 15 -13.02 -10.59 5.30
C ARG A 15 -11.72 -9.83 5.58
N GLN A 16 -11.08 -9.35 4.50
CA GLN A 16 -10.34 -8.07 4.33
C GLN A 16 -9.17 -7.70 5.29
N ARG A 17 -8.10 -7.11 4.71
CA ARG A 17 -7.66 -5.71 4.97
C ARG A 17 -6.54 -5.24 3.99
N PHE A 18 -6.65 -3.94 3.68
CA PHE A 18 -5.84 -2.94 2.91
C PHE A 18 -4.30 -3.09 2.99
N SER A 19 -3.44 -2.71 2.03
CA SER A 19 -3.35 -1.55 1.07
C SER A 19 -3.04 -0.19 1.75
N LEU A 20 -2.30 0.80 1.20
CA LEU A 20 -1.62 1.03 -0.11
C LEU A 20 -0.64 2.25 -0.01
N ARG A 21 0.13 2.57 -1.09
CA ARG A 21 0.54 3.89 -1.69
C ARG A 21 2.03 3.93 -2.15
N LYS A 22 2.38 4.11 -3.45
CA LYS A 22 2.44 5.31 -4.35
C LYS A 22 3.62 6.26 -4.07
N TYR A 23 4.34 6.93 -4.99
CA TYR A 23 4.39 7.19 -6.46
C TYR A 23 5.80 7.85 -6.76
N SER A 24 6.27 8.35 -7.93
CA SER A 24 6.20 8.19 -9.42
C SER A 24 7.12 9.34 -10.02
N VAL A 25 7.42 9.67 -11.29
CA VAL A 25 6.96 9.41 -12.70
C VAL A 25 8.15 9.70 -13.69
N GLY A 26 8.22 9.08 -14.88
CA GLY A 26 8.85 9.67 -16.11
C GLY A 26 10.35 9.42 -16.40
N VAL A 27 10.93 9.69 -17.60
CA VAL A 27 10.39 10.03 -18.96
C VAL A 27 11.43 9.63 -20.08
N CYS A 28 11.00 9.57 -21.35
CA CYS A 28 11.75 9.76 -22.62
C CYS A 28 12.70 8.69 -23.23
N SER A 29 12.25 8.17 -24.40
CA SER A 29 12.89 8.24 -25.75
C SER A 29 14.25 7.61 -26.10
N VAL A 30 14.28 6.87 -27.24
CA VAL A 30 15.11 7.16 -28.45
C VAL A 30 14.66 6.27 -29.65
N LEU A 31 14.85 6.76 -30.88
CA LEU A 31 14.49 6.10 -32.16
C LEU A 31 15.70 5.45 -32.87
N LEU A 32 15.46 4.35 -33.59
CA LEU A 32 16.20 3.81 -34.77
C LEU A 32 15.60 2.41 -35.10
N GLY A 33 15.46 1.92 -36.35
CA GLY A 33 15.67 2.46 -37.71
C GLY A 33 15.03 1.49 -38.74
N THR A 34 14.86 1.89 -40.01
CA THR A 34 13.96 1.21 -40.98
C THR A 34 14.65 0.51 -42.17
N ALA A 35 13.87 -0.35 -42.87
CA ALA A 35 13.88 -0.63 -44.32
C ALA A 35 14.59 -1.89 -44.90
N LEU A 36 13.76 -2.89 -45.26
CA LEU A 36 13.51 -3.45 -46.61
C LEU A 36 14.52 -4.31 -47.42
N PHE A 37 13.88 -5.25 -48.17
CA PHE A 37 14.17 -5.84 -49.50
C PHE A 37 14.89 -7.20 -49.72
N ALA A 38 14.18 -8.03 -50.50
CA ALA A 38 14.62 -8.84 -51.66
C ALA A 38 15.00 -10.35 -51.56
N ALA A 39 14.01 -11.19 -51.93
CA ALA A 39 14.00 -12.07 -53.12
C ALA A 39 14.56 -13.52 -53.12
N GLY A 40 13.75 -14.43 -53.69
CA GLY A 40 14.16 -15.65 -54.40
C GLY A 40 13.64 -17.00 -53.84
N THR A 41 13.19 -17.99 -54.62
CA THR A 41 12.76 -18.02 -56.04
C THR A 41 12.00 -19.34 -56.37
N GLN A 42 11.24 -19.37 -57.49
CA GLN A 42 10.74 -20.56 -58.24
C GLN A 42 9.63 -21.45 -57.58
N THR A 43 8.64 -22.03 -58.30
CA THR A 43 8.20 -21.92 -59.72
C THR A 43 6.79 -22.52 -59.96
N VAL A 44 5.95 -21.83 -60.77
CA VAL A 44 5.10 -22.33 -61.90
C VAL A 44 3.97 -23.38 -61.66
N LEU A 45 2.81 -23.38 -62.35
CA LEU A 45 1.86 -22.35 -62.87
C LEU A 45 0.66 -23.05 -63.60
N ALA A 46 -0.29 -22.23 -64.10
CA ALA A 46 -1.31 -22.48 -65.15
C ALA A 46 -2.59 -23.29 -64.80
N ASP A 47 -3.77 -23.06 -65.41
CA ASP A 47 -4.45 -21.89 -66.06
C ASP A 47 -5.96 -22.25 -66.12
N GLU A 48 -6.95 -21.40 -65.79
CA GLU A 48 -7.60 -20.28 -66.53
C GLU A 48 -8.53 -20.68 -67.71
N VAL A 49 -9.75 -20.07 -67.78
CA VAL A 49 -10.54 -19.62 -68.98
C VAL A 49 -12.07 -19.50 -68.72
N GLU A 50 -12.56 -18.25 -68.79
CA GLU A 50 -13.85 -17.66 -69.30
C GLU A 50 -15.29 -18.18 -69.03
N ASN A 51 -16.25 -17.23 -69.12
CA ASN A 51 -17.72 -17.37 -69.15
C ASN A 51 -18.29 -17.03 -70.55
N PRO A 52 -19.44 -17.60 -70.94
CA PRO A 52 -20.62 -16.78 -71.34
C PRO A 52 -21.98 -17.45 -70.98
N ALA A 53 -23.20 -16.93 -71.25
CA ALA A 53 -23.84 -15.59 -71.24
C ALA A 53 -25.32 -15.77 -71.67
N ASP A 54 -26.29 -14.97 -71.15
CA ASP A 54 -27.70 -14.78 -71.61
C ASP A 54 -28.64 -16.01 -71.80
N SER A 55 -29.98 -15.98 -71.76
CA SER A 55 -31.08 -15.06 -71.32
C SER A 55 -32.34 -15.97 -71.10
N SER A 56 -33.65 -15.65 -71.01
CA SER A 56 -34.59 -14.48 -71.06
C SER A 56 -35.90 -14.96 -70.31
N SER A 57 -37.18 -14.57 -70.45
CA SER A 57 -37.98 -13.60 -71.26
C SER A 57 -39.40 -13.38 -70.61
N ASP A 58 -39.82 -12.13 -70.41
CA ASP A 58 -41.20 -11.57 -70.59
C ASP A 58 -42.42 -12.18 -69.81
N VAL A 59 -43.67 -11.64 -69.75
CA VAL A 59 -44.45 -10.67 -70.57
C VAL A 59 -45.45 -9.82 -69.72
N ILE A 60 -45.39 -8.48 -69.84
CA ILE A 60 -46.44 -7.41 -70.10
C ILE A 60 -47.89 -7.63 -69.52
N SER A 61 -48.59 -6.66 -68.85
CA SER A 61 -49.18 -5.41 -69.45
C SER A 61 -49.69 -4.27 -68.53
N SER A 62 -49.42 -3.01 -68.92
CA SER A 62 -50.30 -1.79 -69.05
C SER A 62 -51.17 -1.25 -67.86
N GLU A 63 -51.45 0.06 -67.67
CA GLU A 63 -51.35 1.27 -68.53
C GLU A 63 -51.34 2.63 -67.74
N ALA A 64 -50.78 3.72 -68.33
CA ALA A 64 -51.05 5.20 -68.16
C ALA A 64 -51.17 5.92 -66.77
N THR A 65 -50.74 7.19 -66.51
CA THR A 65 -49.94 8.25 -67.20
C THR A 65 -49.59 9.44 -66.25
N SER A 66 -48.42 10.11 -66.42
CA SER A 66 -48.11 11.58 -66.24
C SER A 66 -48.26 12.27 -64.84
N ASP A 67 -47.41 13.20 -64.34
CA ASP A 67 -46.03 13.65 -64.68
C ASP A 67 -45.31 14.38 -63.49
N LYS A 68 -43.96 14.35 -63.55
CA LYS A 68 -42.82 15.24 -63.11
C LYS A 68 -43.00 16.53 -62.24
N GLU A 69 -41.98 17.17 -61.62
CA GLU A 69 -40.50 17.27 -61.81
C GLU A 69 -39.68 17.19 -60.46
N ILE A 70 -38.52 16.48 -60.36
CA ILE A 70 -37.07 16.92 -60.44
C ILE A 70 -36.60 17.81 -59.24
N ALA A 71 -35.44 17.64 -58.54
CA ALA A 71 -34.17 16.87 -58.65
C ALA A 71 -33.48 16.64 -57.26
N LEU A 72 -32.25 16.10 -57.05
CA LEU A 72 -31.49 14.94 -57.61
C LEU A 72 -29.99 14.91 -57.14
N SER A 73 -29.62 14.33 -55.99
CA SER A 73 -28.23 13.84 -55.72
C SER A 73 -28.18 12.82 -54.56
N LYS A 74 -27.95 11.52 -54.81
CA LYS A 74 -26.69 10.79 -55.12
C LYS A 74 -25.93 10.27 -53.87
N PRO A 75 -25.94 8.96 -53.57
CA PRO A 75 -24.94 8.32 -52.70
C PRO A 75 -23.66 7.98 -53.48
N VAL A 76 -22.58 7.64 -52.78
CA VAL A 76 -21.32 7.14 -53.35
C VAL A 76 -20.88 5.87 -52.59
N THR A 77 -20.30 4.92 -53.30
CA THR A 77 -19.80 3.63 -52.80
C THR A 77 -18.51 3.77 -51.99
N GLY A 78 -18.28 2.87 -51.04
CA GLY A 78 -17.01 2.78 -50.30
C GLY A 78 -15.97 1.87 -50.97
N GLU A 79 -14.75 1.93 -50.46
CA GLU A 79 -13.67 0.96 -50.76
C GLU A 79 -13.40 0.05 -49.55
N SER A 80 -12.79 -1.10 -49.80
CA SER A 80 -12.48 -2.12 -48.78
C SER A 80 -10.98 -2.15 -48.49
N SER A 81 -10.59 -2.27 -47.22
CA SER A 81 -9.21 -2.63 -46.85
C SER A 81 -9.15 -3.50 -45.60
N ALA A 82 -8.77 -4.76 -45.84
CA ALA A 82 -8.05 -5.75 -45.01
C ALA A 82 -8.22 -5.80 -43.46
N PRO A 83 -8.26 -7.01 -42.86
CA PRO A 83 -8.39 -7.18 -41.41
C PRO A 83 -7.14 -6.70 -40.67
N THR A 84 -7.33 -6.16 -39.46
CA THR A 84 -6.22 -5.84 -38.55
C THR A 84 -6.41 -6.49 -37.19
N SER A 85 -5.46 -7.35 -36.81
CA SER A 85 -5.33 -7.88 -35.46
C SER A 85 -4.83 -6.81 -34.51
N TYR A 86 -5.56 -6.53 -33.43
CA TYR A 86 -5.14 -5.55 -32.42
C TYR A 86 -5.15 -6.14 -31.01
N ASN A 87 -3.96 -6.18 -30.42
CA ASN A 87 -3.77 -6.40 -28.98
C ASN A 87 -4.37 -5.21 -28.21
N VAL A 88 -5.13 -5.49 -27.15
CA VAL A 88 -5.70 -4.46 -26.27
C VAL A 88 -4.63 -4.00 -25.27
N ALA A 89 -3.75 -3.11 -25.71
CA ALA A 89 -2.90 -2.32 -24.81
C ALA A 89 -3.72 -1.12 -24.28
N ALA A 90 -3.69 -0.90 -22.96
CA ALA A 90 -4.46 0.18 -22.33
C ALA A 90 -3.87 1.56 -22.66
N VAL A 91 -4.64 2.42 -23.34
CA VAL A 91 -4.23 3.80 -23.63
C VAL A 91 -4.50 4.68 -22.41
N VAL A 92 -3.46 4.88 -21.60
CA VAL A 92 -3.38 5.96 -20.60
C VAL A 92 -2.28 6.92 -21.04
N GLN A 93 -2.64 8.13 -21.47
CA GLN A 93 -1.66 9.19 -21.73
C GLN A 93 -1.50 10.08 -20.48
N PRO A 94 -0.29 10.20 -19.91
CA PRO A 94 0.01 11.20 -18.90
C PRO A 94 0.39 12.53 -19.56
N SER A 95 -0.38 13.59 -19.31
CA SER A 95 -0.02 14.95 -19.68
C SER A 95 0.95 15.54 -18.64
N VAL A 96 2.25 15.55 -18.94
CA VAL A 96 3.28 16.21 -18.12
C VAL A 96 3.62 17.56 -18.76
N ALA A 97 3.61 18.64 -17.97
CA ALA A 97 4.03 19.95 -18.43
C ALA A 97 5.57 20.03 -18.50
N THR A 98 6.08 20.72 -19.51
CA THR A 98 7.51 21.04 -19.64
C THR A 98 7.91 22.11 -18.63
N ASP A 99 8.92 21.82 -17.80
CA ASP A 99 9.67 22.84 -17.07
C ASP A 99 10.88 23.30 -17.92
N SER A 100 11.42 24.49 -17.67
CA SER A 100 12.51 25.09 -18.44
C SER A 100 13.46 25.86 -17.52
N GLN A 101 14.77 25.62 -17.70
CA GLN A 101 15.77 25.96 -16.69
C GLN A 101 16.04 27.45 -16.49
N HIS A 102 16.57 27.73 -15.31
CA HIS A 102 16.90 29.02 -14.72
C HIS A 102 18.32 29.47 -15.10
N GLU A 103 18.56 30.77 -15.14
CA GLU A 103 19.81 31.42 -14.72
C GLU A 103 19.45 32.74 -14.00
N GLY A 104 20.35 33.34 -13.19
CA GLY A 104 20.12 34.70 -12.66
C GLY A 104 20.36 35.01 -11.15
N ASP A 105 21.30 34.35 -10.48
CA ASP A 105 22.17 34.90 -9.40
C ASP A 105 21.63 35.67 -8.14
N LYS A 106 22.13 35.23 -6.96
CA LYS A 106 22.49 36.02 -5.74
C LYS A 106 21.36 36.63 -4.86
N GLU A 107 21.49 36.78 -3.52
CA GLU A 107 22.54 36.37 -2.56
C GLU A 107 22.00 36.14 -1.11
N ALA A 108 22.90 35.71 -0.21
CA ALA A 108 22.74 35.21 1.16
C ALA A 108 21.84 35.96 2.18
N GLY A 109 21.33 35.21 3.19
CA GLY A 109 20.67 35.77 4.39
C GLY A 109 20.30 34.75 5.48
N LYS A 110 21.13 34.65 6.53
CA LYS A 110 21.01 33.83 7.78
C LYS A 110 19.61 33.81 8.42
N GLU A 111 19.04 32.66 8.83
CA GLU A 111 19.42 31.76 9.96
C GLU A 111 19.01 32.33 11.35
N ALA A 112 17.90 31.85 11.93
CA ALA A 112 17.61 31.81 13.38
C ALA A 112 16.37 30.95 13.73
N THR A 113 16.49 30.11 14.75
CA THR A 113 15.44 29.23 15.31
C THR A 113 14.65 29.92 16.44
N ALA A 114 13.34 29.63 16.59
CA ALA A 114 12.66 29.41 17.89
C ALA A 114 11.12 29.23 17.77
N GLU A 115 10.55 28.35 18.60
CA GLU A 115 9.13 28.45 19.04
C GLU A 115 9.00 29.54 20.13
N PRO A 116 7.78 29.98 20.46
CA PRO A 116 7.30 29.58 21.80
C PRO A 116 5.79 29.29 21.91
N THR A 117 5.43 28.67 23.04
CA THR A 117 4.09 28.22 23.43
C THR A 117 3.21 29.33 24.05
N GLU A 118 1.94 29.01 24.28
CA GLU A 118 0.83 29.81 24.81
C GLU A 118 1.08 30.92 25.86
N THR A 119 0.27 31.97 25.80
CA THR A 119 -0.36 32.56 27.02
C THR A 119 -1.67 33.28 26.68
N VAL A 120 -2.54 33.52 27.69
CA VAL A 120 -3.93 34.01 27.53
C VAL A 120 -4.22 35.23 28.42
N SER A 121 -4.69 36.36 27.84
CA SER A 121 -5.39 37.40 28.61
C SER A 121 -6.18 38.46 27.81
N ARG A 122 -7.52 38.34 27.86
CA ARG A 122 -8.53 39.42 28.03
C ARG A 122 -8.70 40.59 27.03
N GLU A 123 -9.77 41.35 27.26
CA GLU A 123 -10.49 42.24 26.33
C GLU A 123 -10.14 43.73 26.49
N ALA A 124 -10.30 44.50 25.41
CA ALA A 124 -10.73 45.90 25.46
C ALA A 124 -11.39 46.32 24.13
N THR A 125 -12.36 47.23 24.18
CA THR A 125 -13.08 47.79 23.01
C THR A 125 -12.42 49.07 22.50
N GLY A 126 -12.34 49.27 21.18
CA GLY A 126 -11.90 50.54 20.58
C GLY A 126 -12.12 50.59 19.05
N THR A 127 -12.39 51.77 18.52
CA THR A 127 -12.75 51.99 17.10
C THR A 127 -11.60 52.52 16.24
N SER A 128 -11.79 52.37 14.92
CA SER A 128 -11.22 53.21 13.84
C SER A 128 -9.70 53.33 13.71
N GLY A 129 -9.18 52.62 12.70
CA GLY A 129 -8.51 53.32 11.60
C GLY A 129 -7.00 53.50 11.68
N PHE A 130 -6.25 52.44 11.40
CA PHE A 130 -4.95 52.56 10.74
C PHE A 130 -4.92 51.76 9.43
N ARG A 131 -4.51 52.42 8.35
CA ARG A 131 -4.08 51.74 7.12
C ARG A 131 -2.68 51.18 7.38
N ASN A 132 -2.42 49.94 6.98
CA ASN A 132 -1.07 49.53 6.64
C ASN A 132 -1.10 48.66 5.38
N SER A 133 -0.14 48.87 4.49
CA SER A 133 -0.08 48.23 3.16
C SER A 133 0.92 47.06 3.20
N GLY A 134 0.39 45.85 3.24
CA GLY A 134 1.09 44.58 3.14
C GLY A 134 0.05 43.47 3.00
N GLU A 135 0.30 42.46 2.18
CA GLU A 135 -0.75 41.55 1.70
C GLU A 135 -1.32 40.64 2.80
N VAL A 136 -2.47 41.03 3.36
CA VAL A 136 -3.29 40.17 4.23
C VAL A 136 -4.05 39.16 3.37
N THR A 137 -3.36 38.14 2.86
CA THR A 137 -3.97 37.05 2.08
C THR A 137 -4.95 36.19 2.89
N SER A 138 -5.00 36.39 4.22
CA SER A 138 -5.60 35.45 5.18
C SER A 138 -6.42 36.18 6.26
N ARG A 139 -7.66 35.74 6.50
CA ARG A 139 -8.59 36.32 7.48
C ARG A 139 -9.15 35.26 8.43
N VAL A 140 -9.18 35.55 9.73
CA VAL A 140 -9.95 34.76 10.72
C VAL A 140 -11.35 35.37 10.88
N VAL A 141 -12.39 34.55 10.95
CA VAL A 141 -13.80 34.97 11.11
C VAL A 141 -14.53 34.11 12.14
N SER A 142 -15.43 34.73 12.90
CA SER A 142 -16.23 34.08 13.97
C SER A 142 -17.73 34.36 13.87
N ASN A 143 -18.18 35.04 12.81
CA ASN A 143 -19.58 35.36 12.56
C ASN A 143 -19.85 35.52 11.05
N TRP A 144 -21.12 35.49 10.66
CA TRP A 144 -21.57 35.50 9.26
C TRP A 144 -21.14 36.75 8.49
N ASN A 145 -21.32 37.94 9.09
CA ASN A 145 -20.99 39.19 8.41
C ASN A 145 -19.49 39.27 8.11
N GLY A 146 -18.64 38.88 9.07
CA GLY A 146 -17.20 38.78 8.84
C GLY A 146 -16.82 37.77 7.74
N PHE A 147 -17.48 36.62 7.69
CA PHE A 147 -17.29 35.60 6.66
C PHE A 147 -17.68 36.09 5.25
N VAL A 148 -18.87 36.68 5.10
CA VAL A 148 -19.35 37.22 3.81
C VAL A 148 -18.50 38.42 3.35
N SER A 149 -18.05 39.29 4.28
CA SER A 149 -17.10 40.36 3.97
C SER A 149 -15.76 39.82 3.46
N ALA A 150 -15.22 38.77 4.10
CA ALA A 150 -13.96 38.15 3.68
C ALA A 150 -14.06 37.48 2.29
N LEU A 151 -15.22 36.92 1.92
CA LEU A 151 -15.44 36.38 0.57
C LEU A 151 -15.57 37.46 -0.52
N ASN A 152 -16.12 38.63 -0.20
CA ASN A 152 -16.24 39.74 -1.14
C ASN A 152 -14.93 40.53 -1.31
N ASP A 153 -13.98 40.41 -0.40
CA ASP A 153 -12.66 41.02 -0.50
C ASP A 153 -11.74 40.22 -1.45
N ASN A 154 -11.43 40.81 -2.61
CA ASN A 154 -10.59 40.19 -3.64
C ASN A 154 -9.16 39.88 -3.17
N SER A 155 -8.66 40.54 -2.12
CA SER A 155 -7.31 40.29 -1.58
C SER A 155 -7.22 39.01 -0.72
N ILE A 156 -8.35 38.55 -0.18
CA ILE A 156 -8.40 37.37 0.68
C ILE A 156 -8.42 36.09 -0.16
N GLN A 157 -7.47 35.20 0.13
CA GLN A 157 -7.36 33.85 -0.41
C GLN A 157 -7.63 32.77 0.66
N ASN A 158 -7.38 33.04 1.94
CA ASN A 158 -7.61 32.09 3.04
C ASN A 158 -8.57 32.67 4.08
N ILE A 159 -9.59 31.90 4.45
CA ILE A 159 -10.62 32.27 5.43
C ILE A 159 -10.68 31.16 6.49
N THR A 160 -10.30 31.49 7.73
CA THR A 160 -10.31 30.54 8.86
C THR A 160 -11.52 30.77 9.75
N ILE A 161 -12.42 29.78 9.79
CA ILE A 161 -13.61 29.74 10.64
C ILE A 161 -13.19 29.40 12.08
N SER A 162 -13.47 30.31 13.02
CA SER A 162 -13.12 30.18 14.44
C SER A 162 -14.38 30.09 15.30
N GLY A 163 -14.92 28.87 15.41
CA GLY A 163 -16.16 28.57 16.15
C GLY A 163 -17.33 28.26 15.20
N ASN A 164 -18.55 28.63 15.60
CA ASN A 164 -19.77 28.38 14.85
C ASN A 164 -20.19 29.64 14.08
N VAL A 165 -20.16 29.59 12.75
CA VAL A 165 -20.62 30.65 11.85
C VAL A 165 -21.98 30.24 11.26
N VAL A 166 -23.05 30.87 11.73
CA VAL A 166 -24.43 30.61 11.28
C VAL A 166 -24.97 31.80 10.50
N ALA A 167 -25.61 31.55 9.36
CA ALA A 167 -26.16 32.58 8.49
C ALA A 167 -27.37 33.30 9.09
N THR A 168 -27.62 34.51 8.58
CA THR A 168 -28.80 35.32 8.90
C THR A 168 -30.02 34.84 8.10
N GLY A 169 -31.15 34.60 8.78
CA GLY A 169 -32.45 34.30 8.19
C GLY A 169 -33.30 33.38 9.08
N ASP A 170 -34.58 33.23 8.75
CA ASP A 170 -35.46 32.31 9.50
C ASP A 170 -35.10 30.85 9.20
N ASN A 171 -35.17 30.00 10.22
CA ASN A 171 -34.99 28.53 10.12
C ASN A 171 -36.15 27.80 9.38
N GLY A 172 -36.95 28.55 8.63
CA GLY A 172 -38.13 28.06 7.94
C GLY A 172 -37.80 27.63 6.51
N ASN A 173 -37.96 26.34 6.25
CA ASN A 173 -38.19 25.85 4.88
C ASN A 173 -39.18 24.67 4.92
N THR A 174 -40.47 24.97 5.07
CA THR A 174 -41.50 23.94 5.22
C THR A 174 -41.97 23.44 3.85
N ASP A 175 -41.72 22.16 3.55
CA ASP A 175 -42.17 21.40 2.36
C ASP A 175 -43.72 21.22 2.27
N ASN A 176 -44.48 22.07 2.98
CA ASN A 176 -45.91 21.98 3.25
C ASN A 176 -46.72 23.00 2.40
N GLY A 177 -46.28 23.25 1.16
CA GLY A 177 -46.99 24.07 0.16
C GLY A 177 -47.27 25.54 0.53
N ARG A 178 -46.75 26.05 1.65
CA ARG A 178 -46.94 27.44 2.10
C ARG A 178 -45.84 28.36 1.56
N VAL A 179 -46.19 29.64 1.42
CA VAL A 179 -45.46 30.72 0.71
C VAL A 179 -44.03 31.03 1.25
N ASN A 180 -43.56 30.30 2.27
CA ASN A 180 -42.31 30.59 2.98
C ASN A 180 -41.20 29.54 2.74
N SER A 181 -41.40 28.58 1.81
CA SER A 181 -40.33 27.70 1.33
C SER A 181 -39.51 28.41 0.24
N VAL A 182 -38.29 28.86 0.59
CA VAL A 182 -37.46 29.66 -0.32
C VAL A 182 -35.97 29.33 -0.16
N ASP A 183 -35.36 28.91 -1.27
CA ASP A 183 -33.90 28.91 -1.44
C ASP A 183 -33.38 30.35 -1.50
N ARG A 184 -32.66 30.77 -0.46
CA ARG A 184 -32.07 32.12 -0.38
C ARG A 184 -30.67 32.13 -1.00
N THR A 185 -30.22 33.27 -1.50
CA THR A 185 -28.85 33.40 -2.02
C THR A 185 -28.16 34.64 -1.44
N VAL A 186 -26.87 34.53 -1.17
CA VAL A 186 -26.01 35.65 -0.78
C VAL A 186 -25.02 35.88 -1.92
N ALA A 187 -25.12 37.04 -2.56
CA ALA A 187 -24.28 37.40 -3.69
C ALA A 187 -22.83 37.65 -3.25
N ILE A 188 -21.88 37.04 -3.96
CA ILE A 188 -20.45 37.25 -3.81
C ILE A 188 -19.96 38.03 -5.04
N ASN A 189 -19.80 39.35 -4.86
CA ASN A 189 -19.49 40.32 -5.91
C ASN A 189 -17.97 40.54 -6.04
N SER A 190 -17.22 39.44 -6.18
CA SER A 190 -15.76 39.44 -6.33
C SER A 190 -15.33 38.62 -7.55
N GLN A 191 -14.06 38.73 -7.95
CA GLN A 191 -13.53 38.02 -9.11
C GLN A 191 -13.21 36.56 -8.79
N GLY A 192 -13.39 35.69 -9.79
CA GLY A 192 -13.01 34.27 -9.72
C GLY A 192 -11.54 34.09 -9.39
N ARG A 193 -11.28 33.41 -8.28
CA ARG A 193 -9.94 33.19 -7.70
C ARG A 193 -9.90 31.88 -6.91
N ASN A 194 -8.72 31.56 -6.39
CA ASN A 194 -8.54 30.51 -5.38
C ASN A 194 -8.96 31.03 -4.00
N VAL A 195 -9.86 30.32 -3.30
CA VAL A 195 -10.26 30.63 -1.92
C VAL A 195 -10.33 29.36 -1.07
N VAL A 196 -9.53 29.30 -0.01
CA VAL A 196 -9.55 28.25 1.00
C VAL A 196 -10.40 28.71 2.19
N ILE A 197 -11.50 28.02 2.46
CA ILE A 197 -12.37 28.20 3.61
C ILE A 197 -12.10 27.02 4.55
N GLN A 198 -11.36 27.26 5.64
CA GLN A 198 -10.92 26.21 6.56
C GLN A 198 -11.47 26.37 7.97
N GLY A 199 -11.81 25.27 8.63
CA GLY A 199 -12.03 25.25 10.07
C GLY A 199 -10.72 25.40 10.85
N ARG A 200 -10.73 26.17 11.94
CA ARG A 200 -9.61 26.23 12.90
C ARG A 200 -9.34 24.88 13.56
N ASN A 201 -10.36 24.04 13.67
CA ASN A 201 -10.35 22.63 14.06
C ASN A 201 -11.60 21.96 13.47
N ASP A 202 -11.74 20.63 13.61
CA ASP A 202 -12.87 19.87 13.04
C ASP A 202 -14.23 20.10 13.74
N GLN A 203 -14.25 20.97 14.76
CA GLN A 203 -15.47 21.43 15.45
C GLN A 203 -15.94 22.82 14.94
N ALA A 204 -15.13 23.52 14.15
CA ALA A 204 -15.54 24.76 13.50
C ALA A 204 -16.64 24.46 12.47
N SER A 205 -17.73 25.21 12.54
CA SER A 205 -18.92 24.96 11.72
C SER A 205 -19.32 26.17 10.88
N LEU A 206 -19.79 25.89 9.66
CA LEU A 206 -20.37 26.86 8.74
C LEU A 206 -21.78 26.37 8.36
N ASP A 207 -22.79 27.02 8.92
CA ASP A 207 -24.21 26.68 8.75
C ASP A 207 -24.91 27.79 7.97
N LEU A 208 -25.26 27.52 6.72
CA LEU A 208 -25.83 28.51 5.81
C LEU A 208 -27.35 28.68 5.98
N LEU A 209 -28.01 27.86 6.82
CA LEU A 209 -29.48 27.76 6.86
C LEU A 209 -30.02 27.55 5.43
N SER A 210 -31.09 28.23 5.00
CA SER A 210 -31.58 28.14 3.61
C SER A 210 -30.80 28.96 2.58
N ASN A 211 -29.62 29.50 2.91
CA ASN A 211 -28.79 30.28 1.98
C ASN A 211 -27.82 29.39 1.17
N SER A 212 -27.48 29.87 -0.03
CA SER A 212 -26.32 29.43 -0.81
C SER A 212 -25.44 30.63 -1.19
N LEU A 213 -24.12 30.44 -1.24
CA LEU A 213 -23.17 31.48 -1.65
C LEU A 213 -23.18 31.58 -3.18
N LYS A 214 -23.76 32.65 -3.72
CA LYS A 214 -23.94 32.81 -5.17
C LYS A 214 -22.82 33.63 -5.78
N PHE A 215 -22.03 32.98 -6.63
CA PHE A 215 -20.92 33.56 -7.37
C PHE A 215 -21.35 33.91 -8.81
N THR A 216 -20.64 34.86 -9.43
CA THR A 216 -20.93 35.32 -10.81
C THR A 216 -19.63 35.57 -11.59
N GLY A 217 -19.75 35.77 -12.91
CA GLY A 217 -18.64 36.16 -13.79
C GLY A 217 -18.08 35.04 -14.67
N SER A 218 -17.15 35.39 -15.54
CA SER A 218 -16.49 34.48 -16.49
C SER A 218 -15.20 33.85 -15.96
N SER A 219 -14.57 34.48 -14.97
CA SER A 219 -13.36 33.98 -14.30
C SER A 219 -13.64 32.68 -13.53
N ALA A 220 -12.70 31.73 -13.59
CA ALA A 220 -12.81 30.45 -12.88
C ALA A 220 -12.73 30.63 -11.36
N TRP A 221 -13.61 29.93 -10.63
CA TRP A 221 -13.58 29.81 -9.18
C TRP A 221 -12.94 28.50 -8.75
N ASN A 222 -11.98 28.59 -7.82
CA ASN A 222 -11.39 27.43 -7.16
C ASN A 222 -11.66 27.54 -5.66
N LEU A 223 -12.72 26.89 -5.17
CA LEU A 223 -13.15 26.95 -3.77
C LEU A 223 -12.71 25.68 -3.04
N VAL A 224 -12.12 25.81 -1.85
CA VAL A 224 -11.68 24.67 -1.03
C VAL A 224 -12.30 24.78 0.36
N PHE A 225 -13.25 23.92 0.69
CA PHE A 225 -13.77 23.75 2.06
C PHE A 225 -12.92 22.71 2.78
N LYS A 226 -12.32 23.07 3.93
CA LYS A 226 -11.32 22.23 4.61
C LYS A 226 -11.56 22.10 6.12
N ASN A 227 -11.41 20.89 6.66
CA ASN A 227 -11.42 20.59 8.10
C ASN A 227 -12.61 21.22 8.86
N LEU A 228 -13.83 21.16 8.32
CA LEU A 228 -14.99 21.87 8.88
C LEU A 228 -16.29 21.07 8.84
N GLN A 229 -17.24 21.46 9.69
CA GLN A 229 -18.61 20.98 9.67
C GLN A 229 -19.45 21.92 8.80
N LEU A 230 -20.06 21.40 7.73
CA LEU A 230 -20.83 22.17 6.77
C LEU A 230 -22.32 21.85 6.94
N ALA A 231 -23.18 22.86 6.96
CA ALA A 231 -24.62 22.64 7.03
C ALA A 231 -25.39 23.61 6.13
N THR A 232 -26.43 23.11 5.47
CA THR A 232 -27.28 23.92 4.58
C THR A 232 -28.61 23.23 4.33
N GLY A 233 -29.69 24.02 4.34
CA GLY A 233 -31.04 23.62 3.92
C GLY A 233 -31.39 24.07 2.50
N ASN A 234 -30.47 24.70 1.77
CA ASN A 234 -30.67 25.18 0.41
C ASN A 234 -30.54 24.04 -0.61
N SER A 235 -31.39 24.02 -1.64
CA SER A 235 -31.38 22.97 -2.67
C SER A 235 -30.05 22.84 -3.39
N LYS A 236 -29.32 23.94 -3.63
CA LYS A 236 -28.02 23.96 -4.30
C LYS A 236 -26.84 23.59 -3.40
N GLY A 237 -27.10 23.32 -2.12
CA GLY A 237 -26.05 23.22 -1.12
C GLY A 237 -25.36 24.57 -0.85
N ALA A 238 -24.13 24.53 -0.36
CA ALA A 238 -23.45 25.72 0.16
C ALA A 238 -23.00 26.75 -0.91
N VAL A 239 -22.94 26.36 -2.19
CA VAL A 239 -22.37 27.15 -3.30
C VAL A 239 -23.28 27.12 -4.51
N ASP A 240 -23.57 28.29 -5.09
CA ASP A 240 -24.26 28.47 -6.37
C ASP A 240 -23.30 29.12 -7.39
N LEU A 241 -22.84 28.32 -8.35
CA LEU A 241 -21.97 28.72 -9.47
C LEU A 241 -22.74 28.83 -10.79
N SER A 242 -24.06 28.61 -10.80
CA SER A 242 -24.89 28.54 -12.01
C SER A 242 -25.01 29.85 -12.79
N SER A 243 -24.47 30.95 -12.25
CA SER A 243 -24.35 32.26 -12.93
C SER A 243 -22.90 32.61 -13.28
N THR A 244 -22.05 31.58 -13.44
CA THR A 244 -20.67 31.70 -13.96
C THR A 244 -20.51 30.93 -15.28
N THR A 245 -19.51 31.30 -16.08
CA THR A 245 -19.18 30.62 -17.35
C THR A 245 -17.77 30.01 -17.38
N GLY A 246 -16.95 30.23 -16.35
CA GLY A 246 -15.64 29.60 -16.20
C GLY A 246 -15.74 28.08 -15.97
N ALA A 247 -14.61 27.38 -16.10
CA ALA A 247 -14.47 26.02 -15.58
C ALA A 247 -14.10 26.10 -14.10
N ASN A 248 -14.99 25.66 -13.21
CA ASN A 248 -14.84 25.87 -11.77
C ASN A 248 -14.42 24.57 -11.05
N THR A 249 -13.77 24.72 -9.90
CA THR A 249 -13.44 23.62 -8.99
C THR A 249 -14.03 23.88 -7.61
N VAL A 250 -14.71 22.89 -7.03
CA VAL A 250 -15.08 22.90 -5.61
C VAL A 250 -14.50 21.68 -4.93
N THR A 251 -13.52 21.90 -4.04
CA THR A 251 -12.86 20.85 -3.26
C THR A 251 -13.46 20.78 -1.85
N PHE A 252 -13.76 19.56 -1.39
CA PHE A 252 -14.07 19.26 0.01
C PHE A 252 -12.95 18.40 0.60
N GLU A 253 -12.28 18.89 1.64
CA GLU A 253 -11.15 18.22 2.30
C GLU A 253 -11.44 18.03 3.80
N ASN A 254 -11.62 16.78 4.25
CA ASN A 254 -12.04 16.47 5.62
C ASN A 254 -13.33 17.20 6.07
N VAL A 255 -14.36 17.24 5.20
CA VAL A 255 -15.61 17.96 5.48
C VAL A 255 -16.70 17.02 5.99
N LYS A 256 -17.39 17.41 7.07
CA LYS A 256 -18.57 16.72 7.61
C LYS A 256 -19.82 17.54 7.27
N SER A 257 -20.55 17.16 6.23
CA SER A 257 -21.69 17.91 5.68
C SER A 257 -23.04 17.31 6.11
N GLN A 258 -24.02 18.15 6.46
CA GLN A 258 -25.39 17.74 6.76
C GLN A 258 -26.46 18.67 6.16
N GLY A 259 -27.67 18.14 5.94
CA GLY A 259 -28.83 18.90 5.46
C GLY A 259 -29.26 18.50 4.05
N SER A 260 -29.23 19.44 3.10
CA SER A 260 -29.39 19.17 1.67
C SER A 260 -28.03 18.83 1.02
N SER A 261 -27.88 19.10 -0.28
CA SER A 261 -26.69 18.78 -1.07
C SER A 261 -25.36 19.22 -0.43
N LEU A 262 -24.36 18.34 -0.52
CA LEU A 262 -22.94 18.73 -0.43
C LEU A 262 -22.61 19.72 -1.57
N TYR A 263 -23.12 19.44 -2.77
CA TYR A 263 -23.01 20.33 -3.93
C TYR A 263 -24.20 20.21 -4.89
N GLY A 264 -24.78 21.34 -5.27
CA GLY A 264 -25.86 21.47 -6.26
C GLY A 264 -25.74 22.74 -7.08
N GLY A 265 -24.52 23.29 -7.21
CA GLY A 265 -24.29 24.66 -7.62
C GLY A 265 -24.29 24.92 -9.13
N GLY A 266 -24.26 23.90 -9.98
CA GLY A 266 -24.20 24.05 -11.43
C GLY A 266 -22.87 24.61 -11.95
N GLY A 267 -22.92 25.36 -13.06
CA GLY A 267 -21.81 26.22 -13.51
C GLY A 267 -20.53 25.48 -13.93
N ASN A 268 -20.62 24.41 -14.73
CA ASN A 268 -19.44 23.74 -15.33
C ASN A 268 -18.38 23.31 -14.27
N THR A 269 -18.84 22.87 -13.10
CA THR A 269 -17.98 22.65 -11.92
C THR A 269 -17.52 21.21 -11.79
N ASP A 270 -16.22 21.00 -11.57
CA ASP A 270 -15.65 19.73 -11.12
C ASP A 270 -15.60 19.70 -9.58
N VAL A 271 -16.30 18.74 -8.98
CA VAL A 271 -16.32 18.52 -7.52
C VAL A 271 -15.21 17.55 -7.15
N ILE A 272 -14.29 17.97 -6.29
CA ILE A 272 -13.14 17.17 -5.84
C ILE A 272 -13.30 16.85 -4.35
N VAL A 273 -13.00 15.61 -3.96
CA VAL A 273 -12.98 15.19 -2.55
C VAL A 273 -11.58 14.73 -2.15
N LYS A 274 -11.07 15.28 -1.05
CA LYS A 274 -9.79 14.97 -0.42
C LYS A 274 -10.00 14.55 1.04
N GLY A 275 -9.04 13.82 1.60
CA GLY A 275 -9.09 13.36 2.99
C GLY A 275 -10.34 12.50 3.28
N GLU A 276 -10.94 12.65 4.46
CA GLU A 276 -12.14 11.91 4.86
C GLU A 276 -13.38 12.81 4.88
N THR A 277 -14.18 12.78 3.82
CA THR A 277 -15.37 13.63 3.67
C THR A 277 -16.66 12.81 3.75
N SER A 278 -17.65 13.31 4.49
CA SER A 278 -18.98 12.71 4.57
C SER A 278 -20.10 13.73 4.33
N SER A 279 -21.19 13.29 3.71
CA SER A 279 -22.40 14.08 3.48
C SER A 279 -23.61 13.26 3.88
N THR A 280 -24.43 13.78 4.79
CA THR A 280 -25.68 13.14 5.22
C THR A 280 -26.86 14.03 4.85
N VAL A 281 -27.70 13.53 3.94
CA VAL A 281 -28.90 14.23 3.47
C VAL A 281 -30.14 13.70 4.19
N SER A 282 -30.92 14.63 4.77
CA SER A 282 -32.08 14.34 5.62
C SER A 282 -33.07 15.50 5.61
N ASP A 283 -34.36 15.18 5.78
CA ASP A 283 -35.49 16.12 5.63
C ASP A 283 -35.42 17.35 6.58
N SER A 284 -34.61 17.25 7.63
CA SER A 284 -34.16 18.36 8.48
C SER A 284 -32.81 18.06 9.13
N TYR A 285 -32.18 19.07 9.73
CA TYR A 285 -31.00 18.95 10.60
C TYR A 285 -31.09 19.91 11.80
N ARG A 286 -30.23 19.69 12.80
CA ARG A 286 -30.08 20.60 13.95
C ARG A 286 -29.06 21.69 13.62
N SER A 287 -29.51 22.94 13.51
CA SER A 287 -28.63 24.08 13.26
C SER A 287 -27.76 24.38 14.48
N ALA A 288 -26.57 24.93 14.23
CA ALA A 288 -25.66 25.41 15.28
C ALA A 288 -26.21 26.61 16.08
N ASN A 289 -27.31 27.24 15.63
CA ASN A 289 -28.07 28.23 16.41
C ASN A 289 -29.05 27.61 17.44
N GLY A 290 -29.13 26.27 17.52
CA GLY A 290 -30.04 25.57 18.43
C GLY A 290 -31.49 25.43 17.94
N GLN A 291 -31.76 25.65 16.66
CA GLN A 291 -33.07 25.44 16.03
C GLN A 291 -33.05 24.26 15.05
N THR A 292 -34.23 23.77 14.67
CA THR A 292 -34.37 22.74 13.62
C THR A 292 -34.51 23.43 12.27
N GLN A 293 -33.57 23.19 11.36
CA GLN A 293 -33.61 23.67 9.98
C GLN A 293 -34.15 22.54 9.09
N TYR A 294 -35.20 22.83 8.32
CA TYR A 294 -35.74 21.93 7.29
C TYR A 294 -35.02 22.16 5.95
N VAL A 295 -34.97 21.16 5.07
CA VAL A 295 -34.19 21.22 3.82
C VAL A 295 -35.08 21.38 2.59
N GLN A 296 -34.50 21.89 1.49
CA GLN A 296 -35.18 21.95 0.19
C GLN A 296 -34.82 20.74 -0.68
N ARG A 297 -35.87 20.14 -1.27
CA ARG A 297 -35.73 19.12 -2.31
C ARG A 297 -35.22 19.75 -3.61
N ASN A 298 -34.22 19.12 -4.24
CA ASN A 298 -33.34 19.81 -5.17
C ASN A 298 -33.43 19.38 -6.65
N VAL A 299 -33.63 18.09 -6.94
CA VAL A 299 -33.83 17.57 -8.31
C VAL A 299 -35.32 17.60 -8.67
N GLY A 300 -35.66 18.20 -9.82
CA GLY A 300 -37.02 18.21 -10.38
C GLY A 300 -37.72 19.58 -10.36
N SER A 301 -38.90 19.64 -10.97
CA SER A 301 -39.66 20.89 -11.19
C SER A 301 -40.01 21.63 -9.90
N ALA A 302 -39.78 22.95 -9.88
CA ALA A 302 -40.18 23.81 -8.76
C ALA A 302 -41.72 23.84 -8.61
N GLY A 303 -42.20 24.06 -7.38
CA GLY A 303 -43.64 24.09 -7.05
C GLY A 303 -44.30 22.70 -6.87
N HIS A 304 -43.64 21.61 -7.29
CA HIS A 304 -44.18 20.25 -7.19
C HIS A 304 -43.35 19.37 -6.25
N SER A 305 -43.43 19.59 -4.93
CA SER A 305 -42.62 18.86 -3.93
C SER A 305 -42.72 17.33 -4.02
N VAL A 306 -43.89 16.81 -4.38
CA VAL A 306 -44.14 15.36 -4.58
C VAL A 306 -43.31 14.78 -5.74
N LEU A 307 -42.94 15.60 -6.71
CA LEU A 307 -42.10 15.25 -7.88
C LEU A 307 -40.63 15.67 -7.68
N ARG A 308 -40.28 16.27 -6.54
CA ARG A 308 -38.91 16.65 -6.23
C ARG A 308 -38.22 15.58 -5.41
N ARG A 309 -37.05 15.18 -5.90
CA ARG A 309 -36.12 14.22 -5.30
C ARG A 309 -34.89 14.99 -4.81
N GLU A 310 -34.06 14.37 -3.99
CA GLU A 310 -32.83 14.97 -3.49
C GLU A 310 -31.58 14.19 -3.91
N ALA A 311 -30.49 14.88 -4.24
CA ALA A 311 -29.17 14.29 -4.38
C ALA A 311 -28.20 14.81 -3.29
N ASN A 312 -27.13 14.08 -2.98
CA ASN A 312 -26.02 14.64 -2.21
C ASN A 312 -25.12 15.50 -3.11
N ILE A 313 -24.96 15.08 -4.37
CA ILE A 313 -24.26 15.85 -5.41
C ILE A 313 -25.12 15.86 -6.68
N HIS A 314 -25.43 17.05 -7.19
CA HIS A 314 -26.07 17.25 -8.50
C HIS A 314 -25.50 18.47 -9.24
N ASP A 315 -25.86 18.59 -10.53
CA ASP A 315 -25.48 19.68 -11.46
C ASP A 315 -23.97 19.93 -11.62
N ALA A 316 -23.12 19.05 -11.07
CA ALA A 316 -21.68 19.03 -11.32
C ALA A 316 -21.36 18.40 -12.68
N LYS A 317 -20.28 18.86 -13.32
CA LYS A 317 -19.72 18.26 -14.53
C LYS A 317 -19.01 16.94 -14.22
N SER A 318 -18.28 16.89 -13.10
CA SER A 318 -17.69 15.66 -12.60
C SER A 318 -17.63 15.61 -11.07
N VAL A 319 -17.47 14.40 -10.53
CA VAL A 319 -17.15 14.15 -9.12
C VAL A 319 -15.90 13.29 -9.09
N THR A 320 -14.82 13.76 -8.48
CA THR A 320 -13.56 13.01 -8.34
C THR A 320 -13.20 12.85 -6.86
N VAL A 321 -13.28 11.63 -6.34
CA VAL A 321 -12.66 11.27 -5.07
C VAL A 321 -11.16 11.07 -5.34
N ALA A 322 -10.33 11.96 -4.81
CA ALA A 322 -8.90 12.02 -5.08
C ALA A 322 -8.13 10.85 -4.44
N ASP A 323 -6.86 10.71 -4.81
CA ASP A 323 -5.95 9.63 -4.47
C ASP A 323 -6.01 9.18 -2.99
N GLY A 324 -6.68 8.06 -2.75
CA GLY A 324 -6.85 7.51 -1.41
C GLY A 324 -7.60 8.42 -0.42
N ALA A 325 -8.45 9.32 -0.90
CA ALA A 325 -9.48 9.97 -0.10
C ALA A 325 -10.69 9.03 0.11
N SER A 326 -11.58 9.39 1.03
CA SER A 326 -12.87 8.73 1.22
C SER A 326 -14.01 9.73 1.09
N LEU A 327 -15.06 9.32 0.35
CA LEU A 327 -16.34 10.00 0.29
C LEU A 327 -17.43 9.05 0.79
N THR A 328 -18.15 9.44 1.84
CA THR A 328 -19.34 8.73 2.32
C THR A 328 -20.59 9.59 2.15
N LEU A 329 -21.52 9.14 1.31
CA LEU A 329 -22.81 9.78 1.08
C LEU A 329 -23.90 8.97 1.80
N ASN A 330 -24.65 9.59 2.70
CA ASN A 330 -25.77 8.98 3.43
C ASN A 330 -27.08 9.70 3.08
N ARG A 331 -28.21 8.96 3.04
CA ARG A 331 -29.54 9.51 2.75
C ARG A 331 -30.66 8.83 3.54
N SER A 332 -31.44 9.60 4.30
CA SER A 332 -32.76 9.15 4.80
C SER A 332 -33.92 9.61 3.91
N SER A 333 -33.81 10.80 3.31
CA SER A 333 -34.83 11.39 2.43
C SER A 333 -34.87 10.73 1.05
N GLN A 334 -35.92 10.99 0.28
CA GLN A 334 -36.08 10.43 -1.07
C GLN A 334 -35.13 11.08 -2.09
N GLY A 335 -34.28 10.27 -2.72
CA GLY A 335 -33.60 10.63 -3.96
C GLY A 335 -32.30 9.86 -4.16
N ASP A 336 -31.46 10.33 -5.08
CA ASP A 336 -30.25 9.67 -5.58
C ASP A 336 -29.02 9.98 -4.72
N GLY A 337 -27.96 9.16 -4.79
CA GLY A 337 -26.67 9.53 -4.17
C GLY A 337 -26.00 10.69 -4.93
N ILE A 338 -25.76 10.46 -6.22
CA ILE A 338 -25.20 11.41 -7.18
C ILE A 338 -26.10 11.44 -8.42
N ASN A 339 -26.50 12.62 -8.90
CA ASN A 339 -27.34 12.78 -10.09
C ASN A 339 -26.73 13.84 -11.02
N LEU A 340 -26.13 13.44 -12.14
CA LEU A 340 -25.40 14.35 -13.06
C LEU A 340 -26.01 14.36 -14.45
N ALA A 341 -25.66 15.39 -15.22
CA ALA A 341 -26.02 15.52 -16.63
C ALA A 341 -25.40 14.41 -17.51
N GLY A 342 -25.91 14.27 -18.73
CA GLY A 342 -25.37 13.33 -19.71
C GLY A 342 -23.90 13.58 -20.04
N GLY A 343 -23.10 12.52 -20.12
CA GLY A 343 -21.66 12.59 -20.42
C GLY A 343 -20.76 12.94 -19.23
N SER A 344 -21.33 13.23 -18.05
CA SER A 344 -20.58 13.48 -16.82
C SER A 344 -19.75 12.28 -16.36
N THR A 345 -18.81 12.52 -15.45
CA THR A 345 -17.91 11.48 -14.89
C THR A 345 -17.93 11.46 -13.36
N VAL A 346 -18.13 10.27 -12.78
CA VAL A 346 -17.78 9.98 -11.39
C VAL A 346 -16.49 9.15 -11.37
N ARG A 347 -15.44 9.68 -10.74
CA ARG A 347 -14.12 9.05 -10.62
C ARG A 347 -13.79 8.78 -9.16
N VAL A 348 -13.27 7.60 -8.89
CA VAL A 348 -12.73 7.19 -7.58
C VAL A 348 -11.28 6.80 -7.81
N ASN A 349 -10.32 7.70 -7.57
CA ASN A 349 -8.92 7.51 -7.93
C ASN A 349 -8.27 6.29 -7.24
N ASP A 350 -7.06 5.94 -7.67
CA ASP A 350 -6.28 4.85 -7.09
C ASP A 350 -6.21 4.92 -5.54
N GLY A 351 -6.52 3.80 -4.89
CA GLY A 351 -6.64 3.65 -3.43
C GLY A 351 -7.81 4.38 -2.76
N ALA A 352 -8.60 5.17 -3.49
CA ALA A 352 -9.70 5.97 -2.97
C ALA A 352 -10.96 5.13 -2.71
N SER A 353 -11.89 5.68 -1.93
CA SER A 353 -13.15 5.00 -1.63
C SER A 353 -14.38 5.89 -1.75
N LEU A 354 -15.44 5.34 -2.34
CA LEU A 354 -16.77 5.93 -2.43
C LEU A 354 -17.79 4.98 -1.82
N THR A 355 -18.43 5.41 -0.74
CA THR A 355 -19.54 4.69 -0.11
C THR A 355 -20.82 5.50 -0.27
N ILE A 356 -21.89 4.90 -0.77
CA ILE A 356 -23.21 5.54 -0.87
C ILE A 356 -24.23 4.65 -0.14
N ASN A 357 -24.85 5.21 0.90
CA ASN A 357 -25.85 4.57 1.75
C ASN A 357 -27.19 5.29 1.57
N MET A 358 -28.13 4.65 0.88
CA MET A 358 -29.46 5.20 0.59
C MET A 358 -30.51 4.58 1.49
N ASN A 359 -31.60 5.30 1.73
CA ASN A 359 -32.76 4.82 2.47
C ASN A 359 -32.41 4.34 3.90
N THR A 360 -31.54 5.08 4.60
CA THR A 360 -31.02 4.71 5.93
C THR A 360 -32.10 4.64 7.03
N ASN A 361 -33.29 5.17 6.76
CA ASN A 361 -34.50 5.05 7.59
C ASN A 361 -35.40 3.86 7.22
N ASN A 362 -35.01 3.01 6.26
CA ASN A 362 -35.76 1.86 5.75
C ASN A 362 -37.16 2.19 5.18
N GLY A 363 -37.34 3.37 4.58
CA GLY A 363 -38.58 3.74 3.90
C GLY A 363 -38.94 2.81 2.72
N THR A 364 -40.23 2.58 2.48
CA THR A 364 -40.76 1.59 1.51
C THR A 364 -41.54 2.21 0.34
N GLU A 365 -41.41 3.52 0.16
CA GLU A 365 -42.22 4.36 -0.74
C GLU A 365 -41.90 4.13 -2.24
N SER A 366 -42.89 4.26 -3.14
CA SER A 366 -42.78 3.91 -4.57
C SER A 366 -41.61 4.59 -5.27
N ALA A 367 -41.49 5.93 -5.15
CA ALA A 367 -40.48 6.71 -5.83
C ALA A 367 -39.04 6.32 -5.45
N ARG A 368 -38.82 5.67 -4.30
CA ARG A 368 -37.51 5.14 -3.90
C ARG A 368 -37.02 4.01 -4.81
N TYR A 369 -37.93 3.35 -5.54
CA TYR A 369 -37.62 2.27 -6.46
C TYR A 369 -36.59 2.67 -7.52
N HIS A 370 -36.83 3.79 -8.21
CA HIS A 370 -36.00 4.30 -9.31
C HIS A 370 -34.93 5.30 -8.84
N ASN A 371 -34.67 5.40 -7.54
CA ASN A 371 -33.54 6.19 -7.04
C ASN A 371 -32.26 5.38 -7.19
N ALA A 372 -31.19 5.99 -7.70
CA ALA A 372 -29.91 5.32 -7.91
C ALA A 372 -28.80 5.86 -7.01
N GLY A 373 -27.81 5.02 -6.68
CA GLY A 373 -26.57 5.48 -6.04
C GLY A 373 -25.85 6.50 -6.92
N ILE A 374 -25.81 6.25 -8.22
CA ILE A 374 -25.36 7.20 -9.26
C ILE A 374 -26.38 7.16 -10.42
N PHE A 375 -26.90 8.32 -10.83
CA PHE A 375 -27.84 8.48 -11.94
C PHE A 375 -27.30 9.46 -13.01
N MET A 376 -27.39 9.08 -14.29
CA MET A 376 -27.15 9.98 -15.45
C MET A 376 -28.04 9.56 -16.63
N GLU A 377 -29.14 10.27 -16.88
CA GLU A 377 -30.17 9.83 -17.84
C GLU A 377 -29.65 9.60 -19.27
N HIS A 378 -28.77 10.47 -19.77
CA HIS A 378 -28.26 10.39 -21.15
C HIS A 378 -26.89 9.69 -21.27
N GLY A 379 -26.53 8.88 -20.27
CA GLY A 379 -25.26 8.15 -20.21
C GLY A 379 -24.16 8.95 -19.52
N GLY A 380 -23.00 8.32 -19.31
CA GLY A 380 -21.86 8.89 -18.61
C GLY A 380 -20.85 7.83 -18.18
N THR A 381 -19.86 8.25 -17.39
CA THR A 381 -18.74 7.39 -16.96
C THR A 381 -18.67 7.27 -15.45
N VAL A 382 -18.59 6.04 -14.95
CA VAL A 382 -18.17 5.73 -13.58
C VAL A 382 -16.88 4.93 -13.67
N VAL A 383 -15.79 5.43 -13.09
CA VAL A 383 -14.47 4.80 -13.17
C VAL A 383 -13.78 4.78 -11.82
N THR A 384 -13.22 3.63 -11.44
CA THR A 384 -12.44 3.44 -10.22
C THR A 384 -10.99 3.07 -10.58
N GLY A 385 -10.04 3.60 -9.82
CA GLY A 385 -8.60 3.40 -10.01
C GLY A 385 -8.06 2.13 -9.36
N LYS A 386 -6.75 1.90 -9.45
CA LYS A 386 -6.09 0.74 -8.83
C LYS A 386 -6.32 0.67 -7.32
N ASP A 387 -6.55 -0.50 -6.73
CA ASP A 387 -6.80 -0.73 -5.30
C ASP A 387 -7.96 0.09 -4.67
N SER A 388 -8.82 0.71 -5.48
CA SER A 388 -9.93 1.55 -5.00
C SER A 388 -11.11 0.73 -4.46
N LYS A 389 -12.07 1.39 -3.81
CA LYS A 389 -13.26 0.76 -3.23
C LYS A 389 -14.54 1.54 -3.53
N LEU A 390 -15.41 0.95 -4.36
CA LEU A 390 -16.80 1.38 -4.53
C LEU A 390 -17.71 0.54 -3.63
N THR A 391 -18.65 1.16 -2.92
CA THR A 391 -19.61 0.48 -2.06
C THR A 391 -20.97 1.16 -2.14
N LEU A 392 -21.97 0.47 -2.68
CA LEU A 392 -23.32 1.02 -2.95
C LEU A 392 -24.37 0.21 -2.19
N ASN A 393 -24.88 0.79 -1.10
CA ASN A 393 -25.91 0.20 -0.24
C ASN A 393 -27.24 0.94 -0.50
N THR A 394 -28.04 0.48 -1.45
CA THR A 394 -29.15 1.26 -2.02
C THR A 394 -30.54 0.83 -1.53
N SER A 395 -30.62 -0.22 -0.71
CA SER A 395 -31.87 -0.74 -0.13
C SER A 395 -32.87 -1.14 -1.22
N ILE A 396 -33.93 -0.36 -1.47
CA ILE A 396 -34.88 -0.55 -2.57
C ILE A 396 -34.60 0.35 -3.78
N GLY A 397 -33.39 0.89 -3.92
CA GLY A 397 -32.95 1.63 -5.10
C GLY A 397 -32.15 0.78 -6.10
N GLN A 398 -31.51 1.49 -7.03
CA GLN A 398 -30.58 0.99 -8.05
C GLN A 398 -29.14 1.32 -7.66
N ALA A 399 -28.13 0.51 -8.02
CA ALA A 399 -26.73 0.84 -7.75
C ALA A 399 -26.29 2.02 -8.63
N ILE A 400 -26.33 1.82 -9.95
CA ILE A 400 -25.87 2.76 -10.96
C ILE A 400 -26.83 2.69 -12.16
N SER A 401 -27.29 3.84 -12.63
CA SER A 401 -28.30 3.96 -13.69
C SER A 401 -27.82 5.00 -14.72
N LEU A 402 -27.41 4.55 -15.90
CA LEU A 402 -26.72 5.36 -16.91
C LEU A 402 -27.36 5.15 -18.29
N GLY A 403 -27.78 6.21 -18.97
CA GLY A 403 -28.44 6.05 -20.27
C GLY A 403 -29.88 5.55 -20.14
N MET A 404 -30.51 5.72 -18.97
CA MET A 404 -31.86 5.26 -18.67
C MET A 404 -32.77 6.44 -18.29
N GLY A 405 -33.83 6.65 -19.05
CA GLY A 405 -34.94 7.52 -18.65
C GLY A 405 -35.65 6.94 -17.43
N ARG A 406 -36.07 7.82 -16.50
CA ARG A 406 -36.75 7.38 -15.27
C ARG A 406 -38.25 7.15 -15.52
N PRO A 407 -38.83 6.01 -15.09
CA PRO A 407 -40.28 5.82 -15.05
C PRO A 407 -40.96 6.82 -14.10
N ALA A 408 -42.27 7.03 -14.31
CA ALA A 408 -43.07 7.96 -13.50
C ALA A 408 -43.20 7.52 -12.03
N ASP A 409 -43.19 8.47 -11.10
CA ASP A 409 -43.12 8.29 -9.64
C ASP A 409 -44.22 7.40 -9.01
N GLY A 410 -45.34 7.22 -9.71
CA GLY A 410 -46.43 6.33 -9.31
C GLY A 410 -46.17 4.84 -9.58
N LEU A 411 -45.13 4.49 -10.34
CA LEU A 411 -44.76 3.12 -10.67
C LEU A 411 -43.90 2.48 -9.57
N THR A 412 -43.95 1.16 -9.47
CA THR A 412 -43.49 0.41 -8.29
C THR A 412 -42.76 -0.89 -8.64
N HIS A 413 -42.17 -1.53 -7.61
CA HIS A 413 -41.62 -2.90 -7.71
C HIS A 413 -42.64 -4.00 -8.02
N LEU A 414 -43.94 -3.70 -8.00
CA LEU A 414 -45.01 -4.64 -8.30
C LEU A 414 -45.44 -4.59 -9.77
N ASP A 415 -45.15 -3.48 -10.44
CA ASP A 415 -45.39 -3.29 -11.87
C ASP A 415 -44.45 -4.16 -12.71
N ARG A 416 -44.84 -4.43 -13.96
CA ARG A 416 -44.06 -5.30 -14.84
C ARG A 416 -42.74 -4.60 -15.20
N TRP A 417 -41.63 -5.33 -15.07
CA TRP A 417 -40.28 -4.81 -15.31
C TRP A 417 -39.96 -3.53 -14.52
N GLY A 418 -40.50 -3.38 -13.30
CA GLY A 418 -40.28 -2.20 -12.46
C GLY A 418 -40.88 -0.90 -12.97
N GLY A 419 -41.80 -0.98 -13.94
CA GLY A 419 -42.32 0.19 -14.65
C GLY A 419 -41.48 0.66 -15.85
N TYR A 420 -40.35 0.00 -16.17
CA TYR A 420 -39.53 0.31 -17.35
C TYR A 420 -40.13 -0.19 -18.68
N GLY A 421 -41.28 -0.89 -18.66
CA GLY A 421 -41.94 -1.37 -19.87
C GLY A 421 -41.13 -2.43 -20.64
N THR A 422 -41.48 -2.62 -21.92
CA THR A 422 -40.80 -3.56 -22.84
C THR A 422 -40.01 -2.82 -23.91
N GLY A 423 -38.93 -3.45 -24.38
CA GLY A 423 -38.08 -2.89 -25.42
C GLY A 423 -37.32 -1.64 -24.97
N ASN A 424 -36.89 -0.82 -25.92
CA ASN A 424 -35.94 0.27 -25.67
C ASN A 424 -36.59 1.64 -25.39
N ALA A 425 -37.85 1.68 -24.97
CA ALA A 425 -38.60 2.92 -24.75
C ALA A 425 -37.94 3.89 -23.73
N PHE A 426 -37.29 3.35 -22.69
CA PHE A 426 -36.55 4.13 -21.70
C PHE A 426 -35.02 4.12 -21.92
N ARG A 427 -34.50 3.29 -22.83
CA ARG A 427 -33.06 3.18 -23.08
C ARG A 427 -32.63 4.32 -24.01
N ARG A 428 -31.72 5.17 -23.53
CA ARG A 428 -31.11 6.25 -24.30
C ARG A 428 -29.90 5.72 -25.07
N ASN A 429 -29.64 6.33 -26.23
CA ASN A 429 -28.35 6.18 -26.92
C ASN A 429 -27.36 7.18 -26.30
N GLY A 430 -26.31 6.67 -25.67
CA GLY A 430 -25.27 7.50 -25.05
C GLY A 430 -24.22 6.62 -24.38
N LYS A 431 -22.95 7.06 -24.37
CA LYS A 431 -21.84 6.27 -23.81
C LYS A 431 -22.06 6.05 -22.31
N SER A 432 -22.52 4.86 -21.95
CA SER A 432 -22.72 4.42 -20.57
C SER A 432 -21.59 3.47 -20.21
N SER A 433 -20.77 3.81 -19.21
CA SER A 433 -19.58 3.01 -18.89
C SER A 433 -19.32 2.91 -17.40
N LEU A 434 -19.08 1.69 -16.92
CA LEU A 434 -18.53 1.37 -15.61
C LEU A 434 -17.18 0.68 -15.79
N THR A 435 -16.13 1.20 -15.15
CA THR A 435 -14.82 0.54 -15.10
C THR A 435 -14.36 0.43 -13.66
N ILE A 436 -14.12 -0.81 -13.19
CA ILE A 436 -13.51 -1.08 -11.89
C ILE A 436 -12.02 -1.32 -12.10
N GLY A 437 -11.17 -0.62 -11.35
CA GLY A 437 -9.72 -0.66 -11.53
C GLY A 437 -9.04 -1.99 -11.15
N GLU A 438 -7.76 -2.11 -11.48
CA GLU A 438 -6.89 -3.23 -11.10
C GLU A 438 -6.85 -3.40 -9.56
N HIS A 439 -6.94 -4.62 -9.03
CA HIS A 439 -7.08 -4.95 -7.59
C HIS A 439 -8.26 -4.29 -6.84
N ALA A 440 -9.03 -3.40 -7.48
CA ALA A 440 -10.09 -2.63 -6.85
C ALA A 440 -11.29 -3.50 -6.46
N SER A 441 -12.15 -2.97 -5.60
CA SER A 441 -13.34 -3.68 -5.13
C SER A 441 -14.62 -2.88 -5.37
N PHE A 442 -15.65 -3.56 -5.87
CA PHE A 442 -17.01 -3.02 -5.99
C PHE A 442 -17.98 -3.92 -5.22
N ASN A 443 -18.61 -3.37 -4.20
CA ASN A 443 -19.57 -4.06 -3.35
C ASN A 443 -20.94 -3.40 -3.52
N PHE A 444 -21.96 -4.19 -3.85
CA PHE A 444 -23.34 -3.73 -3.98
C PHE A 444 -24.27 -4.48 -3.02
N THR A 445 -25.22 -3.78 -2.41
CA THR A 445 -26.33 -4.39 -1.67
C THR A 445 -27.59 -3.55 -1.84
N GLY A 446 -28.64 -4.14 -2.39
CA GLY A 446 -29.91 -3.45 -2.67
C GLY A 446 -30.86 -4.33 -3.48
N ARG A 447 -31.80 -3.74 -4.23
CA ARG A 447 -32.63 -4.49 -5.17
C ARG A 447 -31.99 -4.55 -6.55
N ASP A 448 -31.78 -3.40 -7.21
CA ASP A 448 -31.26 -3.38 -8.58
C ASP A 448 -29.79 -2.95 -8.62
N GLY A 449 -29.01 -3.62 -9.46
CA GLY A 449 -27.60 -3.37 -9.68
C GLY A 449 -27.35 -2.27 -10.71
N LEU A 450 -26.86 -2.68 -11.87
CA LEU A 450 -26.53 -1.81 -13.00
C LEU A 450 -27.67 -1.83 -14.02
N VAL A 451 -28.27 -0.68 -14.29
CA VAL A 451 -29.39 -0.54 -15.24
C VAL A 451 -28.99 0.48 -16.30
N PHE A 452 -28.50 0.03 -17.46
CA PHE A 452 -27.86 0.89 -18.45
C PHE A 452 -28.59 0.90 -19.81
N GLY A 453 -28.46 2.02 -20.53
CA GLY A 453 -28.98 2.21 -21.88
C GLY A 453 -28.25 1.42 -22.96
N ASN A 454 -28.33 1.87 -24.22
CA ASN A 454 -27.71 1.20 -25.36
C ASN A 454 -26.23 1.58 -25.48
N ASN A 455 -25.43 0.67 -26.04
CA ASN A 455 -23.97 0.78 -26.22
C ASN A 455 -23.24 0.89 -24.85
N ALA A 456 -23.74 0.18 -23.86
CA ALA A 456 -23.23 0.23 -22.50
C ALA A 456 -22.03 -0.70 -22.29
N THR A 457 -21.13 -0.33 -21.39
CA THR A 457 -19.92 -1.11 -21.08
C THR A 457 -19.75 -1.28 -19.57
N PHE A 458 -19.43 -2.50 -19.15
CA PHE A 458 -18.98 -2.80 -17.79
C PHE A 458 -17.69 -3.61 -17.88
N THR A 459 -16.61 -3.06 -17.36
CA THR A 459 -15.28 -3.70 -17.36
C THR A 459 -14.74 -3.79 -15.94
N THR A 460 -14.14 -4.92 -15.59
CA THR A 460 -13.40 -5.10 -14.33
C THR A 460 -11.92 -5.30 -14.63
N GLY A 461 -11.05 -4.68 -13.82
CA GLY A 461 -9.60 -4.75 -13.99
C GLY A 461 -8.99 -6.06 -13.50
N GLU A 462 -7.71 -6.28 -13.78
CA GLU A 462 -7.01 -7.49 -13.31
C GLU A 462 -7.04 -7.58 -11.78
N ASN A 463 -7.20 -8.78 -11.22
CA ASN A 463 -7.27 -9.05 -9.77
C ASN A 463 -8.40 -8.32 -9.00
N SER A 464 -9.32 -7.64 -9.69
CA SER A 464 -10.41 -6.88 -9.07
C SER A 464 -11.50 -7.79 -8.47
N ARG A 465 -12.30 -7.26 -7.53
CA ARG A 465 -13.30 -8.04 -6.78
C ARG A 465 -14.66 -7.37 -6.76
N VAL A 466 -15.61 -7.95 -7.48
CA VAL A 466 -16.99 -7.47 -7.64
C VAL A 466 -17.94 -8.40 -6.89
N ARG A 467 -18.80 -7.84 -6.04
CA ARG A 467 -19.81 -8.59 -5.26
C ARG A 467 -21.16 -7.88 -5.27
N PHE A 468 -22.20 -8.57 -5.74
CA PHE A 468 -23.58 -8.10 -5.76
C PHE A 468 -24.43 -8.94 -4.80
N GLU A 469 -25.13 -8.27 -3.87
CA GLU A 469 -26.09 -8.86 -2.94
C GLU A 469 -27.49 -8.27 -3.21
N ASN A 470 -28.17 -8.83 -4.21
CA ASN A 470 -29.51 -8.43 -4.61
C ASN A 470 -30.58 -9.04 -3.68
N LYS A 471 -31.66 -8.29 -3.43
CA LYS A 471 -32.81 -8.73 -2.62
C LYS A 471 -34.13 -8.45 -3.33
N GLY A 472 -35.04 -9.42 -3.30
CA GLY A 472 -36.34 -9.35 -3.96
C GLY A 472 -36.24 -9.48 -5.49
N ARG A 473 -37.26 -8.94 -6.19
CA ARG A 473 -37.50 -9.08 -7.65
C ARG A 473 -36.47 -8.41 -8.58
N GLY A 474 -35.29 -8.03 -8.07
CA GLY A 474 -34.32 -7.18 -8.75
C GLY A 474 -33.52 -7.81 -9.89
N THR A 475 -32.69 -6.98 -10.52
CA THR A 475 -31.69 -7.36 -11.52
C THR A 475 -30.29 -6.98 -11.04
N ALA A 476 -29.26 -7.73 -11.40
CA ALA A 476 -27.87 -7.30 -11.22
C ALA A 476 -27.37 -6.46 -12.41
N ILE A 477 -27.78 -6.82 -13.63
CA ILE A 477 -27.36 -6.19 -14.88
C ILE A 477 -28.57 -6.18 -15.82
N ASP A 478 -29.00 -5.00 -16.28
CA ASP A 478 -30.01 -4.83 -17.33
C ASP A 478 -29.51 -3.76 -18.31
N PHE A 479 -28.93 -4.20 -19.45
CA PHE A 479 -28.25 -3.36 -20.43
C PHE A 479 -28.96 -3.39 -21.79
N GLY A 480 -28.97 -2.26 -22.49
CA GLY A 480 -29.52 -2.12 -23.84
C GLY A 480 -28.68 -2.72 -24.96
N ASP A 481 -29.06 -2.40 -26.20
CA ASP A 481 -28.48 -2.99 -27.41
C ASP A 481 -26.98 -2.67 -27.54
N ASN A 482 -26.22 -3.57 -28.17
CA ASN A 482 -24.78 -3.47 -28.44
C ASN A 482 -23.92 -3.24 -27.18
N SER A 483 -24.36 -3.77 -26.03
CA SER A 483 -23.68 -3.61 -24.75
C SER A 483 -22.74 -4.78 -24.43
N ARG A 484 -21.68 -4.51 -23.67
CA ARG A 484 -20.62 -5.48 -23.37
C ARG A 484 -20.24 -5.51 -21.89
N VAL A 485 -20.19 -6.71 -21.33
CA VAL A 485 -19.61 -7.01 -20.01
C VAL A 485 -18.27 -7.71 -20.20
N VAL A 486 -17.22 -7.23 -19.53
CA VAL A 486 -15.87 -7.81 -19.53
C VAL A 486 -15.41 -7.99 -18.09
N PHE A 487 -15.35 -9.24 -17.64
CA PHE A 487 -14.70 -9.60 -16.39
C PHE A 487 -13.22 -9.83 -16.67
N GLY A 488 -12.37 -8.86 -16.33
CA GLY A 488 -10.94 -8.90 -16.63
C GLY A 488 -10.17 -9.97 -15.86
N LYS A 489 -8.94 -10.21 -16.26
CA LYS A 489 -8.12 -11.36 -15.84
C LYS A 489 -8.06 -11.53 -14.32
N LYS A 490 -8.19 -12.77 -13.83
CA LYS A 490 -8.21 -13.12 -12.39
C LYS A 490 -9.27 -12.40 -11.54
N SER A 491 -10.17 -11.59 -12.12
CA SER A 491 -11.16 -10.86 -11.33
C SER A 491 -12.17 -11.82 -10.71
N THR A 492 -12.57 -11.56 -9.46
CA THR A 492 -13.58 -12.36 -8.75
C THR A 492 -14.92 -11.65 -8.80
N ASN A 493 -15.89 -12.19 -9.54
CA ASN A 493 -17.18 -11.55 -9.78
C ASN A 493 -18.30 -12.47 -9.29
N THR A 494 -18.93 -12.09 -8.18
CA THR A 494 -19.99 -12.87 -7.55
C THR A 494 -21.31 -12.09 -7.55
N PHE A 495 -22.34 -12.74 -8.06
CA PHE A 495 -23.69 -12.20 -8.16
C PHE A 495 -24.64 -13.12 -7.39
N HIS A 496 -25.24 -12.60 -6.32
CA HIS A 496 -26.13 -13.35 -5.45
C HIS A 496 -27.47 -12.61 -5.34
N SER A 497 -28.58 -13.35 -5.45
CA SER A 497 -29.92 -12.79 -5.34
C SER A 497 -30.83 -13.66 -4.50
N VAL A 498 -31.46 -13.07 -3.49
CA VAL A 498 -32.46 -13.74 -2.65
C VAL A 498 -33.85 -13.18 -2.91
N GLY A 499 -34.77 -14.01 -3.40
CA GLY A 499 -36.18 -13.67 -3.57
C GLY A 499 -36.55 -13.03 -4.92
N LYS A 500 -35.82 -13.32 -6.01
CA LYS A 500 -36.22 -12.93 -7.38
C LYS A 500 -37.31 -13.85 -7.93
N GLY A 501 -38.40 -14.00 -7.18
CA GLY A 501 -39.50 -14.92 -7.45
C GLY A 501 -40.82 -14.26 -7.88
N PRO A 502 -41.88 -15.06 -8.09
CA PRO A 502 -43.17 -14.55 -8.54
C PRO A 502 -43.82 -13.67 -7.46
N LYS A 503 -44.60 -12.68 -7.87
CA LYS A 503 -45.33 -11.80 -6.95
C LYS A 503 -46.38 -12.60 -6.15
N SER A 504 -46.50 -12.32 -4.85
CA SER A 504 -47.74 -12.53 -4.09
C SER A 504 -48.88 -11.72 -4.73
N GLY A 505 -49.62 -12.35 -5.64
CA GLY A 505 -50.55 -11.68 -6.56
C GLY A 505 -50.21 -11.79 -8.06
N GLY A 506 -49.47 -12.81 -8.49
CA GLY A 506 -49.70 -13.44 -9.81
C GLY A 506 -48.93 -12.89 -11.02
N GLY A 507 -47.59 -12.82 -10.95
CA GLY A 507 -46.77 -12.57 -12.15
C GLY A 507 -45.26 -12.75 -11.90
N PRO A 508 -44.48 -13.11 -12.94
CA PRO A 508 -43.03 -13.36 -12.84
C PRO A 508 -42.23 -12.07 -12.63
N SER A 509 -40.95 -12.13 -12.21
CA SER A 509 -40.12 -10.91 -12.03
C SER A 509 -39.55 -10.40 -13.35
N GLY A 510 -38.90 -11.30 -14.09
CA GLY A 510 -38.41 -11.12 -15.45
C GLY A 510 -39.36 -11.68 -16.50
N SER A 511 -38.92 -11.64 -17.75
CA SER A 511 -39.53 -12.34 -18.88
C SER A 511 -38.51 -12.46 -20.01
N TYR A 512 -38.78 -13.29 -21.01
CA TYR A 512 -37.95 -13.51 -22.21
C TYR A 512 -37.56 -12.23 -23.00
N ASN A 513 -38.08 -11.05 -22.65
CA ASN A 513 -37.86 -9.78 -23.34
C ASN A 513 -37.46 -8.60 -22.44
N ALA A 514 -37.30 -8.79 -21.11
CA ALA A 514 -36.77 -7.77 -20.18
C ALA A 514 -36.62 -8.29 -18.73
N TYR A 515 -35.76 -7.62 -17.96
CA TYR A 515 -35.74 -7.66 -16.49
C TYR A 515 -35.40 -9.01 -15.82
N ASN A 516 -34.65 -9.85 -16.53
CA ASN A 516 -34.00 -11.06 -16.00
C ASN A 516 -32.89 -10.68 -14.99
N TYR A 517 -32.21 -11.65 -14.38
CA TYR A 517 -31.21 -11.29 -13.36
C TYR A 517 -29.94 -10.67 -13.97
N ILE A 518 -29.51 -11.18 -15.11
CA ILE A 518 -28.55 -10.56 -16.02
C ILE A 518 -29.25 -10.51 -17.39
N GLY A 519 -29.41 -9.31 -17.94
CA GLY A 519 -30.02 -9.05 -19.24
C GLY A 519 -29.13 -8.15 -20.08
N LEU A 520 -28.84 -8.57 -21.31
CA LEU A 520 -28.26 -7.72 -22.34
C LEU A 520 -29.10 -7.90 -23.62
N ASN A 521 -29.43 -6.81 -24.29
CA ASN A 521 -30.29 -6.86 -25.48
C ASN A 521 -29.53 -7.27 -26.77
N GLU A 522 -29.94 -6.79 -27.94
CA GLU A 522 -29.43 -7.20 -29.24
C GLU A 522 -27.91 -6.97 -29.35
N ASN A 523 -27.15 -7.99 -29.78
CA ASN A 523 -25.68 -8.02 -29.80
C ASN A 523 -25.01 -7.85 -28.42
N GLY A 524 -25.76 -8.08 -27.33
CA GLY A 524 -25.24 -8.13 -25.97
C GLY A 524 -24.19 -9.24 -25.80
N SER A 525 -23.05 -8.94 -25.19
CA SER A 525 -21.96 -9.91 -25.00
C SER A 525 -21.34 -9.91 -23.59
N ILE A 526 -20.97 -11.10 -23.11
CA ILE A 526 -20.26 -11.32 -21.85
C ILE A 526 -18.92 -12.02 -22.13
N LEU A 527 -17.82 -11.44 -21.64
CA LEU A 527 -16.48 -12.05 -21.64
C LEU A 527 -16.02 -12.29 -20.21
N VAL A 528 -15.67 -13.54 -19.89
CA VAL A 528 -14.95 -13.96 -18.68
C VAL A 528 -13.50 -14.22 -19.09
N ASP A 529 -12.59 -13.29 -18.80
CA ASP A 529 -11.21 -13.34 -19.30
C ASP A 529 -10.32 -14.32 -18.49
N ASP A 530 -9.05 -14.49 -18.88
CA ASP A 530 -8.13 -15.49 -18.31
C ASP A 530 -8.15 -15.51 -16.77
N TYR A 531 -8.37 -16.68 -16.18
CA TYR A 531 -8.46 -16.94 -14.74
C TYR A 531 -9.55 -16.17 -13.98
N ALA A 532 -10.42 -15.40 -14.65
CA ALA A 532 -11.50 -14.68 -14.00
C ALA A 532 -12.59 -15.65 -13.50
N THR A 533 -13.20 -15.33 -12.36
CA THR A 533 -14.35 -16.05 -11.82
C THR A 533 -15.62 -15.27 -12.06
N PHE A 534 -16.62 -15.91 -12.65
CA PHE A 534 -17.99 -15.44 -12.79
C PHE A 534 -18.94 -16.46 -12.14
N ARG A 535 -19.47 -16.13 -10.96
CA ARG A 535 -20.44 -16.97 -10.24
C ARG A 535 -21.76 -16.25 -10.03
N VAL A 536 -22.86 -16.96 -10.29
CA VAL A 536 -24.24 -16.51 -10.06
C VAL A 536 -24.97 -17.52 -9.18
N GLN A 537 -25.56 -17.05 -8.07
CA GLN A 537 -26.42 -17.85 -7.18
C GLN A 537 -27.79 -17.18 -7.03
N MET A 538 -28.84 -17.91 -7.38
CA MET A 538 -30.23 -17.46 -7.24
C MET A 538 -30.97 -18.33 -6.23
N ASP A 539 -31.43 -17.72 -5.14
CA ASP A 539 -32.13 -18.37 -4.03
C ASP A 539 -33.55 -17.81 -3.84
N ASN A 540 -34.47 -18.66 -3.39
CA ASN A 540 -35.88 -18.35 -3.10
C ASN A 540 -36.65 -17.80 -4.32
N ARG A 541 -36.41 -18.39 -5.50
CA ARG A 541 -37.06 -18.04 -6.77
C ARG A 541 -38.44 -18.69 -6.91
N GLY A 542 -38.57 -19.95 -6.49
CA GLY A 542 -39.82 -20.73 -6.62
C GLY A 542 -40.28 -20.89 -8.07
N ALA A 543 -41.58 -21.10 -8.29
CA ALA A 543 -42.14 -21.27 -9.65
C ALA A 543 -42.27 -19.92 -10.37
N ASN A 544 -41.29 -19.55 -11.20
CA ASN A 544 -41.20 -18.22 -11.80
C ASN A 544 -40.96 -18.30 -13.34
N PRO A 545 -42.02 -18.46 -14.16
CA PRO A 545 -41.92 -18.72 -15.60
C PRO A 545 -41.34 -17.53 -16.39
N TRP A 546 -40.54 -17.83 -17.42
CA TRP A 546 -39.88 -16.89 -18.35
C TRP A 546 -38.86 -15.93 -17.71
N ASP A 547 -38.62 -16.02 -16.42
CA ASP A 547 -37.63 -15.21 -15.69
C ASP A 547 -36.29 -15.94 -15.67
N ASP A 548 -35.51 -15.76 -16.72
CA ASP A 548 -34.22 -16.42 -16.91
C ASP A 548 -33.15 -15.85 -15.96
N VAL A 549 -32.06 -16.60 -15.71
CA VAL A 549 -30.92 -16.05 -14.96
C VAL A 549 -30.11 -15.11 -15.84
N ILE A 550 -29.70 -15.56 -17.02
CA ILE A 550 -28.95 -14.79 -18.01
C ILE A 550 -29.73 -14.80 -19.33
N ASN A 551 -30.16 -13.63 -19.79
CA ASN A 551 -30.81 -13.46 -21.10
C ASN A 551 -29.94 -12.58 -21.99
N LEU A 552 -29.58 -13.11 -23.16
CA LEU A 552 -28.83 -12.45 -24.21
C LEU A 552 -29.80 -12.26 -25.39
N ASP A 553 -30.60 -11.19 -25.34
CA ASP A 553 -31.82 -10.99 -26.14
C ASP A 553 -31.53 -10.57 -27.59
N SER A 554 -30.72 -11.38 -28.26
CA SER A 554 -30.19 -11.18 -29.59
C SER A 554 -30.98 -11.99 -30.62
N LYS A 555 -31.88 -11.32 -31.34
CA LYS A 555 -32.92 -11.92 -32.19
C LYS A 555 -32.63 -11.88 -33.69
N HIS A 556 -31.69 -11.03 -34.13
CA HIS A 556 -31.54 -10.66 -35.55
C HIS A 556 -30.15 -10.98 -36.14
N GLY A 557 -30.15 -11.41 -37.41
CA GLY A 557 -28.94 -11.53 -38.24
C GLY A 557 -28.03 -12.72 -37.91
N ARG A 558 -26.83 -12.70 -38.52
CA ARG A 558 -25.71 -13.57 -38.14
C ARG A 558 -24.89 -12.89 -37.04
N LYS A 559 -24.34 -13.66 -36.10
CA LYS A 559 -23.43 -13.14 -35.08
C LYS A 559 -21.98 -13.39 -35.48
N ASP A 560 -21.18 -12.33 -35.51
CA ASP A 560 -19.77 -12.36 -35.92
C ASP A 560 -18.81 -12.57 -34.73
N GLN A 561 -19.33 -12.58 -33.50
CA GLN A 561 -18.61 -12.77 -32.24
C GLN A 561 -19.45 -13.63 -31.27
N PRO A 562 -18.84 -14.35 -30.31
CA PRO A 562 -19.58 -15.06 -29.26
C PRO A 562 -20.42 -14.09 -28.40
N LEU A 563 -21.64 -14.50 -28.04
CA LEU A 563 -22.46 -13.73 -27.07
C LEU A 563 -22.04 -14.03 -25.63
N PHE A 564 -21.45 -15.20 -25.40
CA PHE A 564 -20.79 -15.55 -24.14
C PHE A 564 -19.44 -16.20 -24.45
N GLN A 565 -18.38 -15.70 -23.84
CA GLN A 565 -17.02 -16.25 -23.94
C GLN A 565 -16.40 -16.40 -22.56
N ALA A 566 -15.75 -17.52 -22.30
CA ALA A 566 -14.90 -17.73 -21.12
C ALA A 566 -13.51 -18.24 -21.55
N ASN A 567 -12.45 -17.69 -20.95
CA ASN A 567 -11.06 -17.88 -21.35
C ASN A 567 -10.26 -18.80 -20.41
N LYS A 568 -8.94 -18.89 -20.62
CA LYS A 568 -8.04 -19.90 -20.04
C LYS A 568 -8.07 -19.88 -18.52
N GLY A 569 -8.32 -21.03 -17.89
CA GLY A 569 -8.37 -21.18 -16.44
C GLY A 569 -9.50 -20.41 -15.73
N SER A 570 -10.43 -19.79 -16.46
CA SER A 570 -11.57 -19.08 -15.86
C SER A 570 -12.58 -20.03 -15.19
N ILE A 571 -13.46 -19.49 -14.35
CA ILE A 571 -14.54 -20.22 -13.69
C ILE A 571 -15.88 -19.60 -14.08
N VAL A 572 -16.81 -20.43 -14.56
CA VAL A 572 -18.22 -20.08 -14.76
C VAL A 572 -19.07 -20.98 -13.88
N ASP A 573 -19.94 -20.42 -13.03
CA ASP A 573 -20.74 -21.19 -12.07
C ASP A 573 -22.11 -20.53 -11.85
N VAL A 574 -23.14 -20.98 -12.58
CA VAL A 574 -24.48 -20.39 -12.62
C VAL A 574 -25.51 -21.35 -12.02
N ARG A 575 -26.20 -20.90 -10.98
CA ARG A 575 -27.07 -21.74 -10.12
C ARG A 575 -28.43 -21.09 -9.90
N ASP A 576 -29.51 -21.86 -10.03
CA ASP A 576 -30.88 -21.35 -9.86
C ASP A 576 -31.82 -22.37 -9.20
N ASP A 577 -32.51 -21.94 -8.14
CA ASP A 577 -33.53 -22.70 -7.43
C ASP A 577 -34.96 -22.53 -8.01
N ASN A 578 -35.11 -21.76 -9.10
CA ASN A 578 -36.38 -21.61 -9.83
C ASN A 578 -36.93 -22.98 -10.27
N THR A 579 -38.20 -23.25 -9.96
CA THR A 579 -38.85 -24.54 -10.21
C THR A 579 -39.66 -24.58 -11.50
N ASP A 580 -39.85 -23.48 -12.23
CA ASP A 580 -40.68 -23.50 -13.44
C ASP A 580 -39.92 -23.99 -14.67
N TYR A 581 -40.60 -24.72 -15.56
CA TYR A 581 -40.08 -25.27 -16.81
C TYR A 581 -39.58 -24.20 -17.80
N TYR A 582 -40.16 -22.99 -17.81
CA TYR A 582 -39.86 -21.95 -18.79
C TYR A 582 -38.83 -20.89 -18.35
N ALA A 583 -37.98 -21.17 -17.37
CA ALA A 583 -37.00 -20.20 -16.84
C ALA A 583 -35.57 -20.75 -16.90
N GLU A 584 -34.88 -20.42 -17.99
CA GLU A 584 -33.56 -20.96 -18.30
C GLU A 584 -32.42 -20.33 -17.48
N LEU A 585 -31.30 -21.05 -17.36
CA LEU A 585 -30.08 -20.44 -16.81
C LEU A 585 -29.48 -19.45 -17.81
N ILE A 586 -29.48 -19.81 -19.09
CA ILE A 586 -29.00 -18.96 -20.18
C ILE A 586 -29.98 -19.06 -21.36
N SER A 587 -30.46 -17.91 -21.85
CA SER A 587 -31.37 -17.84 -23.00
C SER A 587 -30.89 -16.88 -24.09
N VAL A 588 -31.16 -17.25 -25.35
CA VAL A 588 -31.21 -16.37 -26.53
C VAL A 588 -32.63 -16.51 -27.11
N PRO A 589 -33.60 -15.77 -26.55
CA PRO A 589 -35.02 -16.02 -26.76
C PRO A 589 -35.58 -15.32 -28.01
N LEU A 590 -36.48 -16.03 -28.69
CA LEU A 590 -37.12 -15.63 -29.94
C LEU A 590 -36.11 -15.28 -31.05
N GLY A 591 -36.63 -14.75 -32.16
CA GLY A 591 -35.82 -14.37 -33.31
C GLY A 591 -35.28 -15.55 -34.11
N ALA A 592 -34.47 -15.22 -35.12
CA ALA A 592 -33.94 -16.14 -36.12
C ALA A 592 -32.40 -16.19 -36.14
N SER A 593 -31.74 -15.57 -35.14
CA SER A 593 -30.28 -15.43 -35.04
C SER A 593 -29.49 -16.68 -35.45
N THR A 594 -28.45 -16.47 -36.25
CA THR A 594 -27.55 -17.52 -36.75
C THR A 594 -26.11 -17.27 -36.26
N ASN A 595 -25.30 -18.33 -36.23
CA ASN A 595 -23.93 -18.33 -35.71
C ASN A 595 -23.81 -17.80 -34.26
N VAL A 596 -24.85 -18.03 -33.43
CA VAL A 596 -24.82 -17.77 -31.99
C VAL A 596 -23.86 -18.76 -31.34
N VAL A 597 -22.78 -18.25 -30.76
CA VAL A 597 -21.72 -19.06 -30.12
C VAL A 597 -21.68 -18.80 -28.61
N PHE A 598 -21.63 -19.90 -27.85
CA PHE A 598 -21.24 -19.95 -26.45
C PHE A 598 -19.86 -20.61 -26.37
N GLN A 599 -18.80 -19.82 -26.17
CA GLN A 599 -17.41 -20.28 -26.32
C GLN A 599 -16.69 -20.42 -24.98
N PHE A 600 -16.04 -21.56 -24.77
CA PHE A 600 -15.34 -21.92 -23.54
C PHE A 600 -13.92 -22.37 -23.88
N ASN A 601 -12.99 -21.39 -23.90
CA ASN A 601 -11.59 -21.55 -24.26
C ASN A 601 -10.75 -22.00 -23.05
N ASN A 602 -10.74 -23.30 -22.79
CA ASN A 602 -10.04 -23.97 -21.71
C ASN A 602 -10.26 -23.35 -20.30
N PRO A 603 -11.51 -23.09 -19.87
CA PRO A 603 -11.80 -22.71 -18.49
C PRO A 603 -11.40 -23.84 -17.52
N LEU A 604 -11.15 -23.48 -16.26
CA LEU A 604 -10.93 -24.46 -15.19
C LEU A 604 -12.17 -25.35 -15.02
N TYR A 605 -13.35 -24.72 -14.90
CA TYR A 605 -14.63 -25.41 -15.05
C TYR A 605 -15.77 -24.45 -15.45
N VAL A 606 -16.80 -25.05 -16.07
CA VAL A 606 -18.09 -24.44 -16.36
C VAL A 606 -19.16 -25.26 -15.64
N SER A 607 -19.97 -24.62 -14.82
CA SER A 607 -21.00 -25.24 -13.98
C SER A 607 -22.34 -24.57 -14.22
N PHE A 608 -23.32 -25.38 -14.64
CA PHE A 608 -24.70 -24.96 -14.83
C PHE A 608 -25.59 -25.85 -13.96
N MET A 609 -26.23 -25.28 -12.94
CA MET A 609 -27.09 -26.02 -12.00
C MET A 609 -28.49 -25.41 -11.93
N ARG A 610 -29.41 -25.89 -12.76
CA ARG A 610 -30.83 -25.50 -12.76
C ARG A 610 -31.58 -26.33 -11.72
N TYR A 611 -32.70 -25.81 -11.21
CA TYR A 611 -33.53 -26.46 -10.18
C TYR A 611 -32.74 -26.85 -8.92
N THR A 612 -31.70 -26.07 -8.59
CA THR A 612 -30.67 -26.41 -7.62
C THR A 612 -30.51 -25.27 -6.61
N ASN A 613 -30.76 -25.57 -5.33
CA ASN A 613 -30.60 -24.60 -4.25
C ASN A 613 -29.12 -24.39 -3.87
N SER A 614 -28.83 -23.43 -3.01
CA SER A 614 -27.48 -23.11 -2.51
C SER A 614 -26.78 -24.22 -1.69
N GLU A 615 -27.43 -25.38 -1.49
CA GLU A 615 -26.83 -26.59 -0.89
C GLU A 615 -26.59 -27.70 -1.93
N GLY A 616 -26.70 -27.38 -3.23
CA GLY A 616 -26.48 -28.31 -4.34
C GLY A 616 -27.64 -29.26 -4.62
N ARG A 617 -28.80 -29.07 -3.98
CA ARG A 617 -29.93 -30.03 -3.96
C ARG A 617 -31.09 -29.59 -4.83
N SER A 618 -31.92 -30.56 -5.25
CA SER A 618 -33.17 -30.31 -5.98
C SER A 618 -34.06 -29.34 -5.20
N ALA A 619 -34.34 -28.17 -5.78
CA ALA A 619 -35.13 -27.10 -5.18
C ALA A 619 -36.60 -27.48 -4.93
N GLY A 620 -37.14 -28.41 -5.71
CA GLY A 620 -38.50 -28.91 -5.51
C GLY A 620 -38.98 -29.86 -6.60
N GLU A 621 -40.30 -29.94 -6.74
CA GLU A 621 -40.96 -30.47 -7.94
C GLU A 621 -40.92 -29.43 -9.05
N ILE A 622 -40.70 -29.87 -10.29
CA ILE A 622 -40.68 -28.98 -11.46
C ILE A 622 -42.11 -28.66 -11.89
N THR A 623 -42.36 -27.37 -12.05
CA THR A 623 -43.66 -26.74 -12.26
C THR A 623 -43.79 -26.18 -13.68
N GLY A 624 -45.01 -25.85 -14.10
CA GLY A 624 -45.31 -25.46 -15.47
C GLY A 624 -45.69 -26.66 -16.36
N LYS A 625 -46.57 -26.43 -17.34
CA LYS A 625 -46.99 -27.41 -18.34
C LYS A 625 -47.17 -26.73 -19.70
N LEU A 626 -46.93 -27.47 -20.78
CA LEU A 626 -47.35 -27.05 -22.13
C LEU A 626 -48.89 -27.11 -22.23
N PRO A 627 -49.55 -26.12 -22.88
CA PRO A 627 -50.98 -26.20 -23.14
C PRO A 627 -51.36 -27.43 -23.99
N PHE A 628 -52.53 -28.01 -23.70
CA PHE A 628 -53.15 -29.00 -24.59
C PHE A 628 -53.55 -28.35 -25.92
N GLY A 629 -53.22 -28.99 -27.04
CA GLY A 629 -53.74 -28.62 -28.37
C GLY A 629 -52.72 -28.06 -29.38
N ILE A 630 -51.49 -27.73 -28.96
CA ILE A 630 -50.38 -27.61 -29.92
C ILE A 630 -50.01 -29.01 -30.40
N ALA A 631 -49.58 -29.17 -31.66
CA ALA A 631 -49.09 -30.45 -32.18
C ALA A 631 -47.82 -30.88 -31.43
N GLN A 632 -47.98 -31.71 -30.40
CA GLN A 632 -46.92 -32.06 -29.46
C GLN A 632 -45.97 -33.12 -30.03
N GLY A 633 -44.75 -32.71 -30.35
CA GLY A 633 -43.62 -33.64 -30.57
C GLY A 633 -43.14 -34.33 -29.28
N ASN A 634 -43.53 -33.80 -28.11
CA ASN A 634 -43.35 -34.41 -26.78
C ASN A 634 -44.46 -33.92 -25.83
N ASN A 635 -45.03 -34.83 -25.03
CA ASN A 635 -45.82 -34.50 -23.84
C ASN A 635 -44.96 -34.82 -22.59
N PRO A 636 -44.65 -33.86 -21.70
CA PRO A 636 -43.64 -34.04 -20.66
C PRO A 636 -44.05 -34.90 -19.45
N GLU A 637 -45.13 -35.70 -19.54
CA GLU A 637 -45.56 -36.62 -18.46
C GLU A 637 -44.54 -37.72 -18.11
N GLN A 638 -43.46 -37.86 -18.89
CA GLN A 638 -42.31 -38.74 -18.58
C GLN A 638 -40.94 -38.02 -18.59
N ILE A 639 -40.89 -36.71 -18.88
CA ILE A 639 -39.65 -35.91 -18.94
C ILE A 639 -39.88 -34.60 -18.18
N GLY A 640 -39.91 -34.68 -16.86
CA GLY A 640 -40.20 -33.55 -15.98
C GLY A 640 -38.99 -32.65 -15.70
N HIS A 641 -38.17 -32.33 -16.72
CA HIS A 641 -36.96 -31.48 -16.66
C HIS A 641 -37.02 -30.45 -17.80
N GLY A 642 -36.34 -29.30 -17.67
CA GLY A 642 -36.36 -28.21 -18.68
C GLY A 642 -34.96 -27.63 -18.92
N ASN A 643 -34.82 -26.90 -20.04
CA ASN A 643 -33.54 -26.54 -20.67
C ASN A 643 -32.49 -25.91 -19.72
N ILE A 644 -31.21 -26.27 -19.82
CA ILE A 644 -30.15 -25.45 -19.18
C ILE A 644 -29.87 -24.20 -20.03
N LEU A 645 -29.61 -24.41 -21.32
CA LEU A 645 -29.40 -23.39 -22.35
C LEU A 645 -30.55 -23.43 -23.38
N TYR A 646 -31.20 -22.28 -23.63
CA TYR A 646 -32.18 -22.14 -24.72
C TYR A 646 -31.69 -21.17 -25.81
N ILE A 647 -31.82 -21.60 -27.06
CA ILE A 647 -31.72 -20.74 -28.25
C ILE A 647 -32.97 -21.01 -29.10
N SER A 648 -33.61 -19.94 -29.57
CA SER A 648 -34.81 -19.99 -30.41
C SER A 648 -34.60 -20.74 -31.73
N ASN A 649 -33.62 -20.29 -32.53
CA ASN A 649 -33.28 -20.95 -33.78
C ASN A 649 -32.41 -22.19 -33.51
N GLY A 650 -33.07 -23.35 -33.39
CA GLY A 650 -32.43 -24.66 -33.14
C GLY A 650 -32.13 -25.50 -34.38
N SER A 651 -32.16 -24.92 -35.59
CA SER A 651 -31.85 -25.64 -36.84
C SER A 651 -30.35 -25.91 -36.97
N ARG A 652 -29.94 -26.89 -37.78
CA ARG A 652 -28.50 -27.19 -37.99
C ARG A 652 -27.84 -26.17 -38.93
N GLU A 653 -28.62 -25.66 -39.87
CA GLU A 653 -28.29 -24.61 -40.84
C GLU A 653 -28.08 -23.25 -40.15
N SER A 654 -28.64 -23.06 -38.95
CA SER A 654 -28.43 -21.86 -38.14
C SER A 654 -26.97 -21.64 -37.71
N GLY A 655 -26.16 -22.71 -37.68
CA GLY A 655 -24.80 -22.66 -37.14
C GLY A 655 -24.74 -22.36 -35.63
N ASN A 656 -25.85 -22.41 -34.89
CA ASN A 656 -25.88 -22.12 -33.46
C ASN A 656 -25.28 -23.30 -32.66
N HIS A 657 -24.25 -23.02 -31.85
CA HIS A 657 -23.45 -24.06 -31.19
C HIS A 657 -22.88 -23.62 -29.85
N ILE A 658 -22.51 -24.62 -29.04
CA ILE A 658 -21.68 -24.46 -27.85
C ILE A 658 -20.29 -25.03 -28.16
N GLU A 659 -19.23 -24.30 -27.83
CA GLU A 659 -17.85 -24.66 -28.19
C GLU A 659 -16.99 -24.79 -26.93
N PHE A 660 -16.40 -25.96 -26.71
CA PHE A 660 -15.45 -26.20 -25.62
C PHE A 660 -14.05 -26.42 -26.20
N ASN A 661 -13.28 -25.35 -26.36
CA ASN A 661 -11.93 -25.44 -26.93
C ASN A 661 -10.94 -25.88 -25.84
N GLY A 662 -10.20 -26.95 -26.07
CA GLY A 662 -9.09 -27.36 -25.20
C GLY A 662 -7.86 -26.44 -25.32
N PRO A 663 -6.69 -26.83 -24.78
CA PRO A 663 -5.42 -26.16 -25.07
C PRO A 663 -5.17 -26.07 -26.58
N THR A 664 -4.79 -24.88 -27.07
CA THR A 664 -4.39 -24.65 -28.46
C THR A 664 -3.03 -25.28 -28.73
N GLY A 665 -2.95 -26.25 -29.64
CA GLY A 665 -1.69 -26.95 -29.99
C GLY A 665 -1.88 -28.43 -30.40
N THR A 666 -3.08 -28.98 -30.16
CA THR A 666 -3.51 -30.38 -30.27
C THR A 666 -3.02 -31.22 -31.47
N ARG A 667 -1.75 -31.60 -31.45
CA ARG A 667 -1.20 -32.75 -32.20
C ARG A 667 -0.41 -33.76 -31.36
N VAL A 668 0.04 -33.38 -30.16
CA VAL A 668 0.98 -34.19 -29.36
C VAL A 668 0.28 -35.05 -28.30
N ASN A 669 -0.48 -34.46 -27.38
CA ASN A 669 -1.03 -35.16 -26.20
C ASN A 669 -2.54 -35.44 -26.29
N ARG A 670 -2.93 -36.60 -26.86
CA ARG A 670 -4.33 -37.04 -27.11
C ARG A 670 -5.29 -36.99 -25.91
N GLY A 671 -4.81 -36.96 -24.67
CA GLY A 671 -5.65 -36.96 -23.47
C GLY A 671 -5.89 -35.57 -22.87
N ALA A 672 -5.04 -34.57 -23.13
CA ALA A 672 -5.08 -33.32 -22.37
C ALA A 672 -6.15 -32.33 -22.88
N GLY A 673 -6.38 -32.28 -24.20
CA GLY A 673 -7.49 -31.55 -24.83
C GLY A 673 -8.87 -32.22 -24.69
N THR A 674 -9.12 -32.86 -23.55
CA THR A 674 -10.40 -33.49 -23.22
C THR A 674 -10.98 -32.89 -21.95
N TYR A 675 -12.26 -33.13 -21.71
CA TYR A 675 -13.04 -32.68 -20.58
C TYR A 675 -13.53 -33.87 -19.77
N THR A 676 -13.52 -33.70 -18.45
CA THR A 676 -14.43 -34.43 -17.57
C THR A 676 -15.78 -33.72 -17.62
N VAL A 677 -16.86 -34.47 -17.85
CA VAL A 677 -18.22 -33.93 -17.87
C VAL A 677 -19.06 -34.66 -16.84
N TYR A 678 -19.80 -33.92 -16.01
CA TYR A 678 -20.80 -34.43 -15.09
C TYR A 678 -22.20 -34.01 -15.55
N SER A 679 -23.16 -34.94 -15.46
CA SER A 679 -24.60 -34.67 -15.64
C SER A 679 -25.41 -35.20 -14.45
N LEU A 680 -26.40 -34.41 -14.01
CA LEU A 680 -27.53 -34.88 -13.20
C LEU A 680 -28.73 -35.18 -14.10
N ASN A 681 -28.96 -36.48 -14.28
CA ASN A 681 -29.88 -37.04 -15.28
C ASN A 681 -31.31 -37.17 -14.73
N ARG A 682 -31.45 -37.52 -13.44
CA ARG A 682 -32.73 -37.68 -12.74
C ARG A 682 -32.62 -37.25 -11.28
N ASP A 683 -33.72 -36.77 -10.71
CA ASP A 683 -33.78 -36.17 -9.37
C ASP A 683 -33.86 -37.16 -8.18
N GLY A 684 -33.69 -38.46 -8.45
CA GLY A 684 -33.69 -39.51 -7.43
C GLY A 684 -35.05 -39.83 -6.80
N ARG A 685 -36.15 -39.22 -7.27
CA ARG A 685 -37.52 -39.56 -6.83
C ARG A 685 -38.07 -40.80 -7.55
N ASP A 686 -37.52 -41.15 -8.70
CA ASP A 686 -37.76 -42.44 -9.37
C ASP A 686 -37.12 -43.60 -8.61
N VAL A 687 -37.88 -44.67 -8.39
CA VAL A 687 -37.40 -45.92 -7.77
C VAL A 687 -36.57 -46.78 -8.75
N VAL A 688 -36.40 -46.31 -10.00
CA VAL A 688 -35.76 -47.07 -11.09
C VAL A 688 -34.24 -46.85 -11.11
N SER A 689 -33.52 -47.73 -10.40
CA SER A 689 -32.06 -47.86 -10.38
C SER A 689 -31.27 -46.59 -9.97
N LYS A 690 -30.81 -46.55 -8.71
CA LYS A 690 -29.82 -45.57 -8.21
C LYS A 690 -28.64 -45.38 -9.18
N ASN A 691 -28.22 -46.50 -9.78
CA ASN A 691 -27.13 -46.68 -10.73
C ASN A 691 -27.05 -45.72 -11.93
N ARG A 692 -28.07 -44.88 -12.22
CA ARG A 692 -28.08 -43.95 -13.36
C ARG A 692 -28.51 -42.51 -13.05
N MET A 693 -28.73 -42.15 -11.78
CA MET A 693 -29.20 -40.81 -11.37
C MET A 693 -28.27 -39.68 -11.85
N SER A 694 -26.97 -39.91 -11.73
CA SER A 694 -25.90 -39.04 -12.23
C SER A 694 -24.90 -39.85 -13.07
N SER A 695 -24.16 -39.16 -13.93
CA SER A 695 -23.09 -39.73 -14.74
C SER A 695 -21.90 -38.80 -14.84
N VAL A 696 -20.70 -39.37 -14.89
CA VAL A 696 -19.43 -38.67 -15.12
C VAL A 696 -18.70 -39.35 -16.26
N TRP A 697 -18.29 -38.61 -17.28
CA TRP A 697 -17.37 -39.05 -18.33
C TRP A 697 -16.03 -38.33 -18.14
N THR A 698 -14.90 -38.93 -18.52
CA THR A 698 -13.56 -38.37 -18.24
C THR A 698 -12.71 -38.14 -19.49
N ASP A 699 -13.24 -38.36 -20.69
CA ASP A 699 -12.50 -38.47 -21.96
C ASP A 699 -13.20 -37.76 -23.14
N ILE A 700 -14.10 -36.83 -22.85
CA ILE A 700 -14.88 -36.10 -23.86
C ILE A 700 -13.99 -35.08 -24.56
N GLN A 701 -13.84 -35.16 -25.88
CA GLN A 701 -13.04 -34.21 -26.66
C GLN A 701 -13.73 -32.84 -26.73
N GLY A 702 -12.90 -31.79 -26.73
CA GLY A 702 -13.37 -30.44 -27.02
C GLY A 702 -13.76 -30.23 -28.50
N GLY A 703 -14.41 -29.10 -28.76
CA GLY A 703 -14.86 -28.65 -30.08
C GLY A 703 -16.25 -28.01 -30.06
N ALA A 704 -16.72 -27.62 -31.24
CA ALA A 704 -18.07 -27.10 -31.45
C ALA A 704 -19.10 -28.24 -31.52
N MET A 705 -20.15 -28.16 -30.71
CA MET A 705 -21.30 -29.06 -30.71
C MET A 705 -22.56 -28.29 -31.10
N SER A 706 -23.22 -28.69 -32.20
CA SER A 706 -24.45 -28.02 -32.66
C SER A 706 -25.59 -28.17 -31.65
N ILE A 707 -26.27 -27.06 -31.34
CA ILE A 707 -27.46 -27.08 -30.47
C ILE A 707 -28.58 -27.95 -31.06
N ALA A 708 -28.64 -28.08 -32.39
CA ALA A 708 -29.56 -28.96 -33.09
C ALA A 708 -29.37 -30.45 -32.72
N GLY A 709 -28.14 -30.87 -32.38
CA GLY A 709 -27.84 -32.25 -31.99
C GLY A 709 -28.52 -32.68 -30.69
N PHE A 710 -28.76 -31.72 -29.78
CA PHE A 710 -29.41 -31.96 -28.49
C PHE A 710 -30.94 -31.79 -28.52
N LYS A 711 -31.52 -31.22 -29.57
CA LYS A 711 -32.98 -31.08 -29.69
C LYS A 711 -33.66 -32.45 -29.94
N PRO A 712 -34.95 -32.61 -29.60
CA PRO A 712 -35.71 -33.83 -29.90
C PRO A 712 -35.60 -34.26 -31.36
N GLY A 713 -35.43 -35.56 -31.59
CA GLY A 713 -35.11 -36.12 -32.92
C GLY A 713 -33.62 -36.10 -33.26
N GLY A 714 -32.87 -35.08 -32.83
CA GLY A 714 -31.43 -34.93 -33.05
C GLY A 714 -30.56 -36.04 -32.44
N LYS A 715 -29.27 -36.04 -32.82
CA LYS A 715 -28.22 -36.87 -32.22
C LYS A 715 -27.08 -35.93 -31.77
N PRO A 716 -26.66 -35.94 -30.49
CA PRO A 716 -25.56 -35.10 -30.04
C PRO A 716 -24.25 -35.40 -30.77
N GLU A 717 -23.55 -34.35 -31.19
CA GLU A 717 -22.29 -34.40 -31.94
C GLU A 717 -21.08 -34.49 -31.00
N ILE A 718 -21.16 -35.39 -30.02
CA ILE A 718 -20.13 -35.59 -28.99
C ILE A 718 -19.07 -36.57 -29.49
N ASN A 719 -17.80 -36.29 -29.18
CA ASN A 719 -16.66 -37.14 -29.53
C ASN A 719 -15.86 -37.53 -28.27
N PRO A 720 -15.53 -38.82 -28.02
CA PRO A 720 -16.04 -39.99 -28.70
C PRO A 720 -17.49 -40.27 -28.28
N SER A 721 -18.39 -40.38 -29.25
CA SER A 721 -19.83 -40.65 -28.98
C SER A 721 -20.09 -41.95 -28.22
N SER A 722 -19.14 -42.89 -28.25
CA SER A 722 -19.14 -44.14 -27.52
C SER A 722 -18.49 -44.09 -26.12
N SER A 723 -18.09 -42.91 -25.61
CA SER A 723 -17.61 -42.78 -24.22
C SER A 723 -18.68 -43.29 -23.25
N THR A 724 -18.24 -44.03 -22.22
CA THR A 724 -19.12 -44.59 -21.18
C THR A 724 -18.81 -43.97 -19.83
N SER A 725 -19.85 -43.63 -19.07
CA SER A 725 -19.67 -42.98 -17.78
C SER A 725 -18.93 -43.88 -16.78
N VAL A 726 -18.09 -43.28 -15.96
CA VAL A 726 -17.30 -43.99 -14.95
C VAL A 726 -18.16 -44.30 -13.72
N GLN A 727 -17.86 -45.42 -13.06
CA GLN A 727 -18.49 -45.79 -11.79
C GLN A 727 -18.18 -44.75 -10.70
N THR A 728 -19.19 -44.39 -9.92
CA THR A 728 -19.05 -43.55 -8.71
C THR A 728 -19.61 -44.27 -7.48
N GLY A 729 -19.48 -43.70 -6.29
CA GLY A 729 -20.18 -44.20 -5.10
C GLY A 729 -21.72 -44.10 -5.17
N SER A 730 -22.26 -43.38 -6.17
CA SER A 730 -23.70 -43.18 -6.38
C SER A 730 -24.25 -43.83 -7.67
N SER A 731 -23.38 -44.23 -8.61
CA SER A 731 -23.74 -44.62 -9.98
C SER A 731 -22.89 -45.80 -10.46
N SER A 732 -23.45 -46.75 -11.22
CA SER A 732 -22.67 -47.91 -11.70
C SER A 732 -21.69 -47.57 -12.82
N GLY A 733 -21.85 -46.38 -13.44
CA GLY A 733 -21.26 -46.10 -14.73
C GLY A 733 -21.91 -46.90 -15.87
N GLY A 734 -21.30 -46.86 -17.05
CA GLY A 734 -21.73 -47.58 -18.25
C GLY A 734 -22.76 -46.85 -19.11
N VAL A 735 -23.02 -45.56 -18.86
CA VAL A 735 -23.97 -44.76 -19.66
C VAL A 735 -23.23 -44.08 -20.81
N LEU A 736 -23.77 -44.17 -22.04
CA LEU A 736 -23.16 -43.54 -23.21
C LEU A 736 -23.26 -42.01 -23.15
N ALA A 737 -22.22 -41.31 -23.60
CA ALA A 737 -22.20 -39.86 -23.68
C ALA A 737 -23.35 -39.29 -24.54
N THR A 738 -23.77 -40.01 -25.59
CA THR A 738 -24.93 -39.65 -26.43
C THR A 738 -26.25 -40.36 -26.03
N ASP A 739 -26.38 -40.87 -24.81
CA ASP A 739 -27.66 -41.41 -24.31
C ASP A 739 -28.69 -40.27 -24.17
N LYS A 740 -29.86 -40.40 -24.81
CA LYS A 740 -30.87 -39.32 -24.86
C LYS A 740 -31.61 -39.06 -23.54
N THR A 741 -31.39 -39.87 -22.51
CA THR A 741 -32.05 -39.77 -21.19
C THR A 741 -31.04 -39.57 -20.05
N TYR A 742 -29.80 -40.06 -20.22
CA TYR A 742 -28.80 -40.12 -19.16
C TYR A 742 -27.40 -39.62 -19.60
N GLY A 743 -27.28 -39.10 -20.83
CA GLY A 743 -26.03 -38.65 -21.44
C GLY A 743 -25.67 -37.18 -21.14
N ILE A 744 -24.77 -36.66 -21.95
CA ILE A 744 -24.39 -35.25 -21.94
C ILE A 744 -25.41 -34.49 -22.80
N ASP A 745 -26.13 -33.58 -22.15
CA ASP A 745 -27.06 -32.65 -22.79
C ASP A 745 -27.13 -31.36 -21.94
N PRO A 746 -26.52 -30.24 -22.39
CA PRO A 746 -26.62 -28.93 -21.76
C PRO A 746 -27.84 -28.12 -22.26
N VAL A 747 -28.71 -28.70 -23.08
CA VAL A 747 -29.79 -28.01 -23.80
C VAL A 747 -31.18 -28.45 -23.35
N THR A 748 -31.49 -29.75 -23.15
CA THR A 748 -32.90 -30.17 -22.91
C THR A 748 -33.16 -31.05 -21.69
N ALA A 749 -32.33 -32.06 -21.43
CA ALA A 749 -32.68 -33.16 -20.51
C ALA A 749 -32.10 -33.03 -19.09
N ASN A 750 -30.88 -32.53 -18.93
CA ASN A 750 -30.20 -32.54 -17.62
C ASN A 750 -30.57 -31.31 -16.76
N ARG A 751 -30.57 -31.49 -15.44
CA ARG A 751 -30.75 -30.38 -14.48
C ARG A 751 -29.44 -29.69 -14.11
N GLN A 752 -28.38 -30.47 -13.97
CA GLN A 752 -27.04 -30.00 -13.67
C GLN A 752 -26.10 -30.54 -14.74
N ASN A 753 -25.24 -29.69 -15.29
CA ASN A 753 -24.22 -30.09 -16.24
C ASN A 753 -22.94 -29.29 -15.95
N ILE A 754 -21.82 -29.99 -15.77
CA ILE A 754 -20.55 -29.39 -15.35
C ILE A 754 -19.44 -29.93 -16.26
N TRP A 755 -18.69 -29.04 -16.89
CA TRP A 755 -17.52 -29.33 -17.72
C TRP A 755 -16.26 -28.89 -16.98
N VAL A 756 -15.32 -29.81 -16.81
CA VAL A 756 -14.02 -29.62 -16.18
C VAL A 756 -12.96 -29.90 -17.22
N SER A 757 -12.03 -28.97 -17.46
CA SER A 757 -10.91 -29.25 -18.37
C SER A 757 -9.98 -30.28 -17.74
N ASN A 758 -9.65 -31.35 -18.46
CA ASN A 758 -8.67 -32.33 -17.99
C ASN A 758 -7.23 -31.82 -18.09
N GLY A 759 -6.98 -30.76 -18.89
CA GLY A 759 -5.70 -30.11 -19.05
C GLY A 759 -5.85 -28.61 -19.19
N THR A 760 -5.37 -27.86 -18.20
CA THR A 760 -5.30 -26.39 -18.23
C THR A 760 -3.92 -25.94 -17.80
N SER A 761 -3.54 -24.70 -18.09
CA SER A 761 -2.29 -24.15 -17.56
C SER A 761 -2.64 -23.11 -16.51
N ILE A 762 -1.93 -23.14 -15.39
CA ILE A 762 -2.02 -22.15 -14.31
C ILE A 762 -0.82 -21.21 -14.40
N ASN A 763 -1.00 -19.96 -13.97
CA ASN A 763 0.07 -18.97 -13.94
C ASN A 763 0.31 -18.43 -12.52
N PRO A 764 0.91 -19.23 -11.62
CA PRO A 764 1.45 -18.74 -10.36
C PRO A 764 2.22 -17.42 -10.51
N HIS A 765 1.93 -16.49 -9.61
CA HIS A 765 2.71 -15.26 -9.42
C HIS A 765 3.42 -15.31 -8.07
N ALA A 766 4.54 -14.60 -7.98
CA ALA A 766 5.33 -14.47 -6.76
C ALA A 766 5.95 -13.07 -6.68
N THR A 767 5.90 -12.42 -5.51
CA THR A 767 6.72 -11.25 -5.22
C THR A 767 7.86 -11.68 -4.30
N HIS A 768 9.09 -11.34 -4.67
CA HIS A 768 10.26 -11.44 -3.81
C HIS A 768 10.77 -10.03 -3.47
N THR A 769 11.11 -9.80 -2.21
CA THR A 769 11.64 -8.53 -1.72
C THR A 769 13.07 -8.67 -1.23
N ASN A 770 13.84 -7.58 -1.36
CA ASN A 770 15.14 -7.40 -0.74
C ASN A 770 15.05 -6.19 0.20
N THR A 771 15.23 -6.43 1.50
CA THR A 771 15.10 -5.42 2.57
C THR A 771 16.44 -5.17 3.22
N ILE A 772 16.94 -3.93 3.17
CA ILE A 772 18.19 -3.51 3.83
C ILE A 772 17.84 -2.53 4.94
N ARG A 773 18.20 -2.87 6.18
CA ARG A 773 18.02 -2.04 7.38
C ARG A 773 19.36 -1.46 7.85
N TYR A 774 19.32 -0.29 8.46
CA TYR A 774 20.49 0.42 8.98
C TYR A 774 20.35 0.63 10.50
N VAL A 775 21.33 0.15 11.29
CA VAL A 775 21.35 0.25 12.76
C VAL A 775 22.73 0.67 13.28
N TYR A 776 22.81 1.16 14.52
CA TYR A 776 24.06 1.34 15.26
C TYR A 776 24.40 0.09 16.09
N GLU A 777 25.58 0.04 16.73
CA GLU A 777 26.05 -1.12 17.52
C GLU A 777 25.19 -1.45 18.74
N ASP A 778 24.38 -0.52 19.24
CA ASP A 778 23.38 -0.75 20.30
C ASP A 778 22.06 -1.34 19.77
N GLY A 779 21.93 -1.52 18.46
CA GLY A 779 20.71 -1.97 17.77
C GLY A 779 19.70 -0.87 17.48
N SER A 780 19.97 0.39 17.84
CA SER A 780 19.08 1.51 17.51
C SER A 780 19.10 1.80 16.00
N PRO A 781 17.96 2.16 15.38
CA PRO A 781 17.88 2.39 13.94
C PRO A 781 18.53 3.72 13.53
N VAL A 782 19.27 3.72 12.42
CA VAL A 782 19.71 4.97 11.78
C VAL A 782 18.49 5.68 11.20
N LEU A 783 18.22 6.90 11.65
CA LEU A 783 17.02 7.65 11.25
C LEU A 783 17.23 8.50 9.98
N ASP A 784 16.13 8.81 9.31
CA ASP A 784 16.01 9.82 8.26
C ASP A 784 15.76 11.22 8.85
N ALA A 785 15.69 12.24 7.99
CA ALA A 785 15.43 13.63 8.39
C ALA A 785 14.02 13.85 9.01
N ASN A 786 13.14 12.84 8.97
CA ASN A 786 11.80 12.85 9.56
C ASN A 786 11.71 12.00 10.83
N GLY A 787 12.84 11.51 11.36
CA GLY A 787 12.89 10.65 12.55
C GLY A 787 12.43 9.21 12.33
N LYS A 788 12.35 8.72 11.08
CA LYS A 788 11.96 7.34 10.75
C LYS A 788 13.18 6.45 10.46
N PRO A 789 13.17 5.16 10.81
CA PRO A 789 14.24 4.23 10.44
C PRO A 789 14.51 4.21 8.93
N LYS A 790 15.77 4.42 8.53
CA LYS A 790 16.22 4.22 7.15
C LYS A 790 16.14 2.72 6.83
N VAL A 791 15.28 2.38 5.87
CA VAL A 791 15.15 1.04 5.30
C VAL A 791 15.02 1.19 3.79
N VAL A 792 15.81 0.43 3.04
CA VAL A 792 15.66 0.31 1.58
C VAL A 792 14.95 -1.00 1.29
N VAL A 793 13.79 -0.94 0.64
CA VAL A 793 13.05 -2.12 0.16
C VAL A 793 13.02 -2.08 -1.36
N GLN A 794 13.47 -3.16 -1.98
CA GLN A 794 13.39 -3.39 -3.41
C GLN A 794 12.46 -4.57 -3.67
N THR A 795 11.63 -4.52 -4.73
CA THR A 795 10.76 -5.65 -5.09
C THR A 795 10.99 -6.13 -6.51
N SER A 796 10.76 -7.42 -6.70
CA SER A 796 10.77 -8.11 -7.99
C SER A 796 9.56 -9.03 -8.05
N ASP A 797 8.76 -8.89 -9.09
CA ASP A 797 7.59 -9.71 -9.35
C ASP A 797 7.94 -10.77 -10.39
N TRP A 798 7.43 -11.97 -10.16
CA TRP A 798 7.75 -13.20 -10.88
C TRP A 798 6.44 -13.86 -11.33
N LYS A 799 6.52 -14.58 -12.44
CA LYS A 799 5.46 -15.39 -13.03
C LYS A 799 5.99 -16.77 -13.36
N ARG A 800 5.15 -17.80 -13.31
CA ARG A 800 5.51 -19.17 -13.68
C ARG A 800 4.31 -19.81 -14.33
N LEU A 801 4.40 -20.12 -15.62
CA LEU A 801 3.40 -20.91 -16.30
C LEU A 801 3.67 -22.40 -16.00
N LEU A 802 2.66 -23.08 -15.44
CA LEU A 802 2.65 -24.53 -15.28
C LEU A 802 1.53 -25.10 -16.14
N GLU A 803 1.88 -26.03 -17.02
CA GLU A 803 0.93 -26.88 -17.74
C GLU A 803 0.52 -28.03 -16.81
N VAL A 804 -0.78 -28.20 -16.55
CA VAL A 804 -1.26 -29.13 -15.53
C VAL A 804 -2.47 -29.92 -15.99
N ALA A 805 -2.46 -31.23 -15.73
CA ALA A 805 -3.57 -32.09 -16.13
C ALA A 805 -3.90 -33.15 -15.09
N ILE A 806 -5.20 -33.45 -15.00
CA ILE A 806 -5.80 -34.44 -14.10
C ILE A 806 -5.13 -35.81 -14.30
N ASP A 807 -4.68 -36.44 -13.22
CA ASP A 807 -4.50 -37.89 -13.24
C ASP A 807 -5.89 -38.56 -13.31
N GLN A 808 -6.31 -38.89 -14.53
CA GLN A 808 -7.61 -39.49 -14.77
C GLN A 808 -7.78 -40.84 -14.06
N ASP A 809 -6.72 -41.61 -13.82
CA ASP A 809 -6.82 -42.94 -13.22
C ASP A 809 -6.78 -42.89 -11.69
N GLN A 810 -6.17 -41.87 -11.10
CA GLN A 810 -6.43 -41.49 -9.71
C GLN A 810 -7.83 -40.90 -9.55
N PHE A 811 -8.25 -40.00 -10.43
CA PHE A 811 -9.57 -39.36 -10.34
C PHE A 811 -10.71 -40.38 -10.50
N LYS A 812 -10.60 -41.36 -11.39
CA LYS A 812 -11.51 -42.52 -11.46
C LYS A 812 -11.58 -43.31 -10.15
N LYS A 813 -10.50 -43.39 -9.36
CA LYS A 813 -10.52 -44.01 -8.01
C LYS A 813 -11.22 -43.10 -6.99
N VAL A 814 -10.94 -41.78 -7.02
CA VAL A 814 -11.61 -40.78 -6.18
C VAL A 814 -13.13 -40.80 -6.41
N LEU A 815 -13.58 -40.80 -7.66
CA LEU A 815 -14.99 -40.89 -8.06
C LEU A 815 -15.65 -42.19 -7.57
N LYS A 816 -15.01 -43.36 -7.78
CA LYS A 816 -15.49 -44.66 -7.26
C LYS A 816 -15.70 -44.68 -5.75
N SER A 817 -14.89 -43.92 -5.00
CA SER A 817 -14.98 -43.81 -3.53
C SER A 817 -15.89 -42.67 -3.02
N SER A 818 -16.29 -41.74 -3.89
CA SER A 818 -17.08 -40.56 -3.51
C SER A 818 -18.56 -40.76 -3.80
N SER A 819 -19.43 -40.27 -2.92
CA SER A 819 -20.79 -39.93 -3.35
C SER A 819 -20.70 -38.79 -4.37
N VAL A 820 -21.45 -38.90 -5.45
CA VAL A 820 -21.54 -37.95 -6.57
C VAL A 820 -23.02 -37.83 -6.97
N ALA A 821 -23.88 -37.52 -5.99
CA ALA A 821 -25.33 -37.45 -6.16
C ALA A 821 -25.82 -36.09 -6.69
N ASN A 822 -24.96 -35.08 -6.69
CA ASN A 822 -25.23 -33.72 -7.17
C ASN A 822 -23.91 -33.03 -7.60
N GLY A 823 -24.04 -31.85 -8.22
CA GLY A 823 -22.94 -31.05 -8.75
C GLY A 823 -21.94 -30.57 -7.70
N ASP A 824 -22.37 -30.26 -6.47
CA ASP A 824 -21.45 -29.88 -5.39
C ASP A 824 -20.70 -31.09 -4.82
N GLU A 825 -21.32 -32.27 -4.76
CA GLU A 825 -20.61 -33.53 -4.48
C GLU A 825 -19.61 -33.87 -5.59
N PHE A 826 -19.92 -33.59 -6.87
CA PHE A 826 -18.96 -33.71 -7.97
C PHE A 826 -17.80 -32.72 -7.82
N LEU A 827 -18.06 -31.43 -7.58
CA LEU A 827 -17.03 -30.41 -7.37
C LEU A 827 -16.19 -30.70 -6.11
N ALA A 828 -16.78 -31.27 -5.06
CA ALA A 828 -16.07 -31.71 -3.86
C ALA A 828 -15.26 -33.01 -4.06
N ALA A 829 -15.65 -33.89 -5.00
CA ALA A 829 -14.81 -35.01 -5.43
C ALA A 829 -13.66 -34.54 -6.33
N TYR A 830 -13.95 -33.64 -7.27
CA TYR A 830 -13.00 -32.95 -8.14
C TYR A 830 -11.93 -32.18 -7.35
N GLY A 831 -12.30 -31.48 -6.27
CA GLY A 831 -11.37 -30.79 -5.37
C GLY A 831 -10.38 -31.69 -4.60
N LYS A 832 -10.47 -33.02 -4.72
CA LYS A 832 -9.52 -34.01 -4.17
C LYS A 832 -8.56 -34.56 -5.24
N THR A 833 -8.58 -34.01 -6.45
CA THR A 833 -7.83 -34.52 -7.61
C THR A 833 -6.40 -34.00 -7.60
N GLU A 834 -5.42 -34.90 -7.76
CA GLU A 834 -4.05 -34.49 -8.06
C GLU A 834 -3.93 -34.02 -9.51
N TYR A 835 -3.33 -32.83 -9.65
CA TYR A 835 -2.90 -32.28 -10.93
C TYR A 835 -1.43 -32.58 -11.11
N ILE A 836 -1.08 -33.35 -12.14
CA ILE A 836 0.33 -33.63 -12.47
C ILE A 836 0.82 -32.56 -13.45
N VAL A 837 2.03 -32.05 -13.21
CA VAL A 837 2.68 -31.07 -14.10
C VAL A 837 3.16 -31.79 -15.35
N ARG A 838 2.62 -31.43 -16.51
CA ARG A 838 2.98 -31.99 -17.82
C ARG A 838 2.61 -31.01 -18.92
N ASP A 839 3.41 -30.95 -19.98
CA ASP A 839 3.04 -30.39 -21.28
C ASP A 839 1.65 -30.89 -21.72
N ILE A 840 0.72 -29.97 -22.02
CA ILE A 840 -0.62 -30.27 -22.51
C ILE A 840 -0.90 -29.77 -23.94
N ASP A 841 -0.23 -28.71 -24.40
CA ASP A 841 -0.41 -28.19 -25.76
C ASP A 841 0.51 -28.85 -26.83
N GLY A 842 1.69 -29.32 -26.44
CA GLY A 842 2.68 -29.98 -27.29
C GLY A 842 3.95 -29.19 -27.59
N ASP A 843 4.19 -28.03 -26.95
CA ASP A 843 5.41 -27.23 -27.15
C ASP A 843 6.66 -27.75 -26.41
N GLY A 844 6.48 -28.69 -25.48
CA GLY A 844 7.53 -29.28 -24.64
C GLY A 844 7.78 -28.58 -23.29
N ILE A 845 7.08 -27.48 -22.99
CA ILE A 845 7.34 -26.57 -21.85
C ILE A 845 6.27 -26.74 -20.76
N GLY A 846 6.25 -27.93 -20.15
CA GLY A 846 5.32 -28.25 -19.05
C GLY A 846 5.42 -27.35 -17.79
N ASP A 847 6.53 -26.63 -17.64
CA ASP A 847 6.84 -25.74 -16.51
C ASP A 847 7.89 -24.72 -16.96
N THR A 848 7.57 -23.43 -17.01
CA THR A 848 8.54 -22.39 -17.41
C THR A 848 9.60 -22.09 -16.35
N GLY A 849 9.43 -22.61 -15.13
CA GLY A 849 10.08 -22.06 -13.95
C GLY A 849 9.64 -20.62 -13.66
N TRP A 850 10.23 -20.01 -12.62
CA TRP A 850 9.98 -18.61 -12.28
C TRP A 850 10.73 -17.68 -13.23
N GLN A 851 9.96 -16.93 -14.03
CA GLN A 851 10.42 -15.88 -14.92
C GLN A 851 10.18 -14.51 -14.28
N LEU A 852 11.13 -13.58 -14.44
CA LEU A 852 10.96 -12.21 -13.97
C LEU A 852 9.83 -11.54 -14.78
N ALA A 853 8.84 -10.99 -14.09
CA ALA A 853 7.71 -10.27 -14.67
C ALA A 853 7.86 -8.75 -14.55
N GLY A 854 8.52 -8.26 -13.48
CA GLY A 854 8.79 -6.84 -13.28
C GLY A 854 9.69 -6.56 -12.06
N THR A 855 10.17 -5.32 -11.96
CA THR A 855 11.04 -4.83 -10.87
C THR A 855 10.72 -3.37 -10.55
N THR A 856 10.95 -2.95 -9.31
CA THR A 856 11.05 -1.50 -8.97
C THR A 856 12.34 -0.85 -9.45
N ASN A 857 13.24 -1.63 -10.06
CA ASN A 857 14.66 -1.36 -10.25
C ASN A 857 15.05 -1.49 -11.73
N SER A 858 16.23 -1.00 -12.09
CA SER A 858 16.55 -0.58 -13.45
C SER A 858 17.25 -1.59 -14.37
N LYS A 859 17.94 -2.64 -13.86
CA LYS A 859 18.62 -3.60 -14.76
C LYS A 859 18.79 -5.08 -14.36
N ALA A 860 18.79 -5.47 -13.08
CA ALA A 860 19.28 -6.82 -12.71
C ALA A 860 18.54 -7.51 -11.52
N THR A 861 17.20 -7.51 -11.52
CA THR A 861 16.35 -7.86 -10.34
C THR A 861 16.49 -6.86 -9.21
N TYR A 862 17.70 -6.72 -8.64
CA TYR A 862 18.06 -5.78 -7.60
C TYR A 862 19.24 -4.91 -8.04
N ASP A 863 19.09 -3.60 -7.89
CA ASP A 863 20.17 -2.65 -8.17
C ASP A 863 21.08 -2.52 -6.93
N THR A 864 22.36 -2.19 -7.10
CA THR A 864 23.30 -2.04 -5.99
C THR A 864 22.98 -0.80 -5.15
N VAL A 865 22.55 -1.02 -3.92
CA VAL A 865 22.19 0.03 -2.96
C VAL A 865 23.47 0.64 -2.38
N VAL A 866 23.55 1.97 -2.33
CA VAL A 866 24.59 2.69 -1.57
C VAL A 866 24.06 2.86 -0.15
N SER A 867 24.87 2.54 0.84
CA SER A 867 24.50 2.73 2.24
C SER A 867 24.73 4.19 2.65
N PRO A 868 23.86 4.77 3.50
CA PRO A 868 24.03 6.15 3.95
C PRO A 868 25.42 6.41 4.54
N GLU A 869 26.05 7.51 4.18
CA GLU A 869 27.23 7.97 4.91
C GLU A 869 26.78 8.51 6.28
N VAL A 870 27.52 8.16 7.33
CA VAL A 870 27.28 8.56 8.73
C VAL A 870 28.65 8.90 9.32
N GLU A 871 28.83 10.15 9.72
CA GLU A 871 30.12 10.72 10.10
C GLU A 871 30.70 10.02 11.35
N GLY A 872 31.96 9.56 11.26
CA GLY A 872 32.63 8.82 12.34
C GLY A 872 32.29 7.32 12.44
N TYR A 873 31.51 6.76 11.51
CA TYR A 873 31.12 5.35 11.50
C TYR A 873 31.46 4.63 10.20
N LYS A 874 31.74 3.32 10.30
CA LYS A 874 31.91 2.41 9.17
C LYS A 874 30.77 1.38 9.11
N ALA A 875 30.17 1.25 7.93
CA ALA A 875 29.09 0.30 7.65
C ALA A 875 29.63 -1.13 7.43
N GLU A 876 29.06 -2.11 8.12
CA GLU A 876 29.33 -3.56 7.96
C GLU A 876 28.04 -4.38 7.95
N ILE A 877 28.05 -5.56 7.32
CA ILE A 877 26.92 -6.51 7.41
C ILE A 877 26.87 -7.13 8.81
N LEU A 878 25.80 -6.86 9.57
CA LEU A 878 25.52 -7.48 10.87
C LEU A 878 24.85 -8.86 10.72
N SER A 879 23.89 -8.95 9.82
CA SER A 879 23.18 -10.20 9.50
C SER A 879 22.64 -10.14 8.07
N THR A 880 22.51 -11.30 7.44
CA THR A 880 21.87 -11.44 6.13
C THR A 880 21.42 -12.87 5.91
N ASN A 881 20.37 -13.07 5.10
CA ASN A 881 20.02 -14.37 4.53
C ASN A 881 20.29 -14.45 3.00
N VAL A 882 20.93 -13.42 2.43
CA VAL A 882 21.29 -13.36 0.99
C VAL A 882 22.41 -14.37 0.70
N PRO A 883 22.22 -15.34 -0.23
CA PRO A 883 23.25 -16.28 -0.61
C PRO A 883 24.50 -15.57 -1.17
N GLY A 884 25.66 -15.84 -0.57
CA GLY A 884 26.95 -15.28 -0.99
C GLY A 884 27.33 -13.94 -0.34
N LEU A 885 26.44 -13.29 0.41
CA LEU A 885 26.77 -12.12 1.22
C LEU A 885 27.21 -12.57 2.62
N ALA A 886 28.31 -12.02 3.14
CA ALA A 886 28.93 -12.47 4.39
C ALA A 886 28.84 -11.41 5.51
N VAL A 887 28.55 -11.86 6.72
CA VAL A 887 28.59 -11.05 7.95
C VAL A 887 30.01 -10.55 8.22
N GLY A 888 30.13 -9.30 8.68
CA GLY A 888 31.41 -8.61 8.91
C GLY A 888 32.07 -8.03 7.65
N THR A 889 31.45 -8.17 6.47
CA THR A 889 31.97 -7.50 5.26
C THR A 889 31.61 -6.01 5.25
N LYS A 890 32.50 -5.18 4.69
CA LYS A 890 32.26 -3.73 4.52
C LYS A 890 31.03 -3.51 3.65
N ALA A 891 30.08 -2.73 4.17
CA ALA A 891 28.76 -2.53 3.59
C ALA A 891 28.52 -1.06 3.20
N SER A 892 29.52 -0.36 2.67
CA SER A 892 29.31 0.98 2.07
C SER A 892 28.42 0.92 0.83
N ARG A 893 28.37 -0.24 0.16
CA ARG A 893 27.37 -0.61 -0.83
C ARG A 893 26.93 -2.04 -0.59
N VAL A 894 25.67 -2.35 -0.87
CA VAL A 894 25.10 -3.70 -0.78
C VAL A 894 24.61 -4.11 -2.16
N THR A 895 25.27 -5.11 -2.74
CA THR A 895 24.87 -5.74 -4.01
C THR A 895 24.21 -7.08 -3.69
N VAL A 896 23.04 -7.32 -4.27
CA VAL A 896 22.26 -8.55 -4.06
C VAL A 896 21.95 -9.16 -5.42
N THR A 897 22.22 -10.45 -5.58
CA THR A 897 21.87 -11.21 -6.79
C THR A 897 20.90 -12.32 -6.41
N PHE A 898 19.74 -12.34 -7.06
CA PHE A 898 18.71 -13.34 -6.84
C PHE A 898 18.68 -14.31 -8.04
N ASN A 899 18.90 -15.60 -7.77
CA ASN A 899 18.88 -16.64 -8.81
C ASN A 899 17.56 -17.42 -8.74
N PRO A 900 16.65 -17.30 -9.73
CA PRO A 900 15.35 -17.95 -9.69
C PRO A 900 15.42 -19.49 -9.75
N ALA A 901 16.51 -20.07 -10.28
CA ALA A 901 16.69 -21.52 -10.31
C ALA A 901 16.83 -22.15 -8.90
N ASN A 902 17.13 -21.34 -7.88
CA ASN A 902 17.24 -21.76 -6.49
C ASN A 902 15.96 -21.50 -5.66
N ILE A 903 14.88 -21.00 -6.28
CA ILE A 903 13.61 -20.77 -5.57
C ILE A 903 13.06 -22.11 -5.07
N LYS A 904 12.77 -22.15 -3.78
CA LYS A 904 11.89 -23.17 -3.18
C LYS A 904 10.51 -22.56 -3.04
N ASP A 905 9.50 -23.26 -3.52
CA ASP A 905 8.10 -22.91 -3.40
C ASP A 905 7.26 -24.14 -3.09
N ASP A 906 6.09 -23.91 -2.50
CA ASP A 906 5.09 -24.94 -2.23
C ASP A 906 4.07 -25.06 -3.39
N VAL A 907 4.40 -24.64 -4.63
CA VAL A 907 3.50 -24.78 -5.79
C VAL A 907 3.56 -26.19 -6.35
N VAL A 908 4.76 -26.74 -6.52
CA VAL A 908 4.97 -28.07 -7.14
C VAL A 908 5.67 -29.03 -6.18
N VAL A 909 4.94 -30.03 -5.70
CA VAL A 909 5.46 -31.13 -4.89
C VAL A 909 6.02 -32.22 -5.81
N THR A 910 7.08 -32.90 -5.38
CA THR A 910 7.56 -34.11 -6.05
C THR A 910 7.50 -35.30 -5.10
N GLN A 911 6.73 -36.33 -5.45
CA GLN A 911 6.63 -37.57 -4.67
C GLN A 911 6.87 -38.77 -5.59
N GLY A 912 7.79 -39.68 -5.22
CA GLY A 912 8.13 -40.86 -6.03
C GLY A 912 8.59 -40.55 -7.46
N GLY A 913 9.18 -39.37 -7.70
CA GLY A 913 9.58 -38.89 -9.03
C GLY A 913 8.46 -38.23 -9.85
N ARG A 914 7.20 -38.29 -9.40
CA ARG A 914 6.04 -37.64 -10.02
C ARG A 914 5.91 -36.20 -9.49
N ARG A 915 5.77 -35.24 -10.40
CA ARG A 915 5.56 -33.81 -10.10
C ARG A 915 4.06 -33.48 -10.07
N THR A 916 3.57 -32.94 -8.97
CA THR A 916 2.17 -32.53 -8.80
C THR A 916 2.06 -31.11 -8.28
N VAL A 917 0.97 -30.42 -8.63
CA VAL A 917 0.60 -29.17 -7.93
C VAL A 917 0.23 -29.52 -6.49
N SER A 918 0.69 -28.72 -5.52
CA SER A 918 0.34 -28.95 -4.11
C SER A 918 -1.16 -28.73 -3.86
N GLU A 919 -1.72 -29.46 -2.89
CA GLU A 919 -3.09 -29.22 -2.44
C GLU A 919 -3.27 -27.76 -1.98
N THR A 920 -2.28 -27.22 -1.25
CA THR A 920 -2.27 -25.85 -0.71
C THR A 920 -2.37 -24.79 -1.80
N TYR A 921 -1.63 -24.93 -2.90
CA TYR A 921 -1.74 -24.03 -4.04
C TYR A 921 -3.06 -24.28 -4.80
N TRP A 922 -3.31 -25.54 -5.19
CA TRP A 922 -4.41 -25.88 -6.09
C TRP A 922 -5.79 -25.52 -5.53
N ARG A 923 -6.04 -25.78 -4.24
CA ARG A 923 -7.34 -25.51 -3.61
C ARG A 923 -7.63 -24.04 -3.33
N ASN A 924 -6.62 -23.18 -3.37
CA ASN A 924 -6.75 -21.75 -3.06
C ASN A 924 -6.50 -20.83 -4.27
N ILE A 925 -5.81 -21.33 -5.32
CA ILE A 925 -5.29 -20.57 -6.47
C ILE A 925 -4.62 -19.27 -5.98
N VAL A 926 -3.52 -19.44 -5.24
CA VAL A 926 -2.93 -18.36 -4.44
C VAL A 926 -2.40 -17.23 -5.34
N ASP A 927 -3.10 -16.08 -5.33
CA ASP A 927 -2.79 -14.86 -6.11
C ASP A 927 -1.30 -14.46 -6.07
N ASN A 928 -0.62 -14.71 -4.94
CA ASN A 928 0.80 -14.40 -4.79
C ASN A 928 1.51 -15.42 -3.85
N VAL A 929 2.33 -16.28 -4.45
CA VAL A 929 3.13 -17.31 -3.77
C VAL A 929 4.21 -16.62 -2.92
N GLN A 930 4.26 -16.98 -1.65
CA GLN A 930 5.26 -16.45 -0.72
C GLN A 930 6.63 -17.08 -1.01
N LEU A 931 7.57 -16.27 -1.48
CA LEU A 931 8.98 -16.66 -1.58
C LEU A 931 9.75 -16.25 -0.32
N THR A 932 10.86 -16.92 -0.04
CA THR A 932 11.74 -16.58 1.09
C THR A 932 12.48 -15.27 0.81
N ASN A 933 11.85 -14.15 1.16
CA ASN A 933 12.38 -12.79 0.99
C ASN A 933 13.78 -12.61 1.59
N TYR A 934 14.57 -11.73 0.96
CA TYR A 934 15.89 -11.37 1.44
C TYR A 934 15.83 -10.20 2.43
N GLU A 935 16.55 -10.34 3.53
CA GLU A 935 16.74 -9.34 4.56
C GLU A 935 18.22 -9.24 4.93
N THR A 936 18.72 -8.01 5.03
CA THR A 936 20.10 -7.68 5.39
C THR A 936 20.08 -6.54 6.39
N VAL A 937 20.80 -6.69 7.50
CA VAL A 937 21.01 -5.63 8.49
C VAL A 937 22.45 -5.14 8.38
N VAL A 938 22.60 -3.84 8.14
CA VAL A 938 23.87 -3.13 8.13
C VAL A 938 24.03 -2.42 9.47
N VAL A 939 25.14 -2.68 10.16
CA VAL A 939 25.54 -1.97 11.39
C VAL A 939 26.57 -0.89 11.09
N TYR A 940 26.39 0.27 11.71
CA TYR A 940 27.38 1.34 11.75
C TYR A 940 28.20 1.20 13.03
N LYS A 941 29.46 0.80 12.87
CA LYS A 941 30.44 0.71 13.96
C LYS A 941 31.22 2.01 14.07
N GLN A 942 31.41 2.50 15.30
CA GLN A 942 32.16 3.74 15.50
C GLN A 942 33.65 3.49 15.26
N ASP A 943 34.33 4.43 14.60
CA ASP A 943 35.78 4.31 14.44
C ASP A 943 36.53 4.48 15.77
N LYS A 944 37.55 3.62 15.95
CA LYS A 944 38.52 3.73 17.03
C LYS A 944 39.56 4.80 16.69
N GLN A 945 39.95 5.54 17.72
CA GLN A 945 41.03 6.52 17.68
C GLN A 945 42.21 6.04 18.53
N LYS A 946 43.38 6.61 18.27
CA LYS A 946 44.64 6.25 18.93
C LYS A 946 45.30 7.45 19.58
N ALA A 947 45.82 7.24 20.77
CA ALA A 947 46.64 8.20 21.49
C ALA A 947 47.91 7.53 22.02
N SER A 948 48.98 8.30 22.20
CA SER A 948 50.24 7.77 22.73
C SER A 948 51.02 8.79 23.54
N VAL A 949 51.79 8.30 24.53
CA VAL A 949 52.63 9.14 25.39
C VAL A 949 54.09 8.70 25.28
N LYS A 950 54.95 9.62 24.85
CA LYS A 950 56.35 9.38 24.48
C LYS A 950 57.29 10.08 25.47
N TYR A 951 58.22 9.34 26.03
CA TYR A 951 59.17 9.82 27.05
C TYR A 951 60.55 9.99 26.41
N VAL A 952 61.15 11.18 26.50
CA VAL A 952 62.38 11.53 25.78
C VAL A 952 63.42 12.15 26.72
N ASN A 953 64.67 11.66 26.66
CA ASN A 953 65.84 12.31 27.25
C ASN A 953 66.34 13.40 26.29
N VAL A 954 66.19 14.68 26.66
CA VAL A 954 66.59 15.81 25.81
C VAL A 954 68.10 16.02 25.76
N THR A 955 68.85 15.55 26.77
CA THR A 955 70.31 15.69 26.85
C THR A 955 71.03 14.83 25.80
N SER A 956 70.48 13.64 25.51
CA SER A 956 70.98 12.71 24.50
C SER A 956 70.12 12.64 23.23
N ASN A 957 68.94 13.27 23.24
CA ASN A 957 67.89 13.17 22.22
C ASN A 957 67.45 11.72 21.93
N ILE A 958 67.24 10.93 22.98
CA ILE A 958 66.87 9.50 22.92
C ILE A 958 65.46 9.29 23.49
N GLU A 959 64.62 8.54 22.76
CA GLU A 959 63.35 8.03 23.28
C GLU A 959 63.62 6.96 24.35
N LEU A 960 63.13 7.20 25.57
CA LEU A 960 63.28 6.31 26.72
C LEU A 960 62.18 5.23 26.77
N ALA A 961 60.96 5.58 26.34
CA ALA A 961 59.84 4.65 26.15
C ALA A 961 58.65 5.36 25.46
N LYS A 962 57.74 4.57 24.89
CA LYS A 962 56.39 4.98 24.45
C LYS A 962 55.33 4.18 25.20
N ASP A 963 54.12 4.72 25.34
CA ASP A 963 52.88 3.99 25.69
C ASP A 963 51.83 4.31 24.63
N GLU A 964 50.97 3.35 24.29
CA GLU A 964 49.95 3.49 23.23
C GLU A 964 48.57 3.03 23.75
N MET A 965 47.52 3.72 23.31
CA MET A 965 46.15 3.62 23.85
C MET A 965 45.13 3.72 22.71
N GLU A 966 44.01 2.98 22.82
CA GLU A 966 42.90 3.06 21.87
C GLU A 966 41.58 3.41 22.58
N GLY A 967 40.74 4.22 21.94
CA GLY A 967 39.44 4.60 22.48
C GLY A 967 38.44 5.05 21.41
N ARG A 968 37.31 5.60 21.86
CA ARG A 968 36.30 6.24 20.99
C ARG A 968 36.62 7.73 20.88
N GLY A 969 36.44 8.32 19.69
CA GLY A 969 36.60 9.76 19.53
C GLY A 969 35.68 10.54 20.46
N GLY A 970 36.21 11.59 21.10
CA GLY A 970 35.54 12.37 22.14
C GLY A 970 35.47 11.72 23.53
N ALA A 971 35.98 10.49 23.73
CA ALA A 971 36.09 9.88 25.06
C ALA A 971 37.40 10.28 25.75
N LEU A 972 37.42 10.28 27.09
CA LEU A 972 38.60 10.62 27.88
C LEU A 972 39.72 9.56 27.74
N ILE A 973 40.96 10.00 27.62
CA ILE A 973 42.14 9.15 27.66
C ILE A 973 42.49 8.88 29.13
N GLU A 974 42.02 7.75 29.68
CA GLU A 974 42.26 7.33 31.06
C GLU A 974 43.72 6.84 31.27
N TYR A 975 44.66 7.78 31.34
CA TYR A 975 46.10 7.53 31.52
C TYR A 975 46.74 8.47 32.54
N SER A 976 47.91 8.09 33.06
CA SER A 976 48.71 8.90 33.98
C SER A 976 50.20 8.63 33.77
N THR A 977 50.98 9.71 33.69
CA THR A 977 52.45 9.69 33.56
C THR A 977 53.18 9.49 34.89
N ALA A 978 52.47 9.66 36.02
CA ALA A 978 53.06 9.87 37.34
C ALA A 978 54.01 8.74 37.78
N ASP A 979 53.66 7.48 37.50
CA ASP A 979 54.46 6.32 37.89
C ASP A 979 55.74 6.20 37.05
N ARG A 980 55.67 6.41 35.73
CA ARG A 980 56.85 6.44 34.85
C ARG A 980 57.77 7.61 35.21
N ILE A 981 57.22 8.82 35.42
CA ILE A 981 58.00 9.99 35.86
C ILE A 981 58.69 9.71 37.21
N SER A 982 58.02 9.03 38.14
CA SER A 982 58.60 8.65 39.44
C SER A 982 59.69 7.59 39.30
N ALA A 983 59.52 6.62 38.39
CA ALA A 983 60.55 5.63 38.07
C ALA A 983 61.79 6.28 37.42
N TYR A 984 61.62 7.20 36.46
CA TYR A 984 62.73 7.94 35.85
C TYR A 984 63.45 8.84 36.88
N LYS A 985 62.73 9.51 37.78
CA LYS A 985 63.33 10.26 38.91
C LYS A 985 64.19 9.36 39.79
N LYS A 986 63.70 8.17 40.14
CA LYS A 986 64.46 7.16 40.89
C LYS A 986 65.69 6.63 40.12
N ALA A 987 65.62 6.59 38.80
CA ALA A 987 66.72 6.23 37.91
C ALA A 987 67.71 7.39 37.65
N GLY A 988 67.59 8.53 38.34
CA GLY A 988 68.52 9.66 38.25
C GLY A 988 68.14 10.74 37.22
N TYR A 989 66.97 10.69 36.59
CA TYR A 989 66.52 11.73 35.67
C TYR A 989 65.82 12.90 36.40
N ARG A 990 65.87 14.09 35.81
CA ARG A 990 65.04 15.25 36.19
C ARG A 990 63.95 15.45 35.15
N LEU A 991 62.72 15.74 35.59
CA LEU A 991 61.61 16.13 34.72
C LEU A 991 61.78 17.59 34.29
N LEU A 992 61.56 17.87 33.00
CA LEU A 992 61.46 19.23 32.47
C LEU A 992 60.01 19.59 32.18
N GLU A 993 59.33 18.78 31.35
CA GLU A 993 57.94 19.00 30.97
C GLU A 993 57.17 17.68 30.86
N ASP A 994 55.87 17.72 31.18
CA ASP A 994 54.93 16.62 30.99
C ASP A 994 53.79 17.08 30.09
N GLY A 995 53.93 16.87 28.78
CA GLY A 995 52.95 17.28 27.78
C GLY A 995 51.61 16.54 27.86
N PHE A 996 51.52 15.41 28.57
CA PHE A 996 50.23 14.75 28.81
C PHE A 996 49.53 15.33 30.05
N THR A 997 50.25 15.59 31.14
CA THR A 997 49.68 16.26 32.32
C THR A 997 49.31 17.71 32.01
N ASN A 998 50.10 18.40 31.19
CA ASN A 998 49.88 19.81 30.81
C ASN A 998 48.88 20.00 29.65
N ALA A 999 48.47 18.95 28.95
CA ALA A 999 47.53 19.05 27.83
C ALA A 999 46.18 19.65 28.26
N ALA A 1000 45.71 20.65 27.51
CA ALA A 1000 44.45 21.35 27.76
C ALA A 1000 43.21 20.50 27.42
N ASP A 1001 43.35 19.58 26.45
CA ASP A 1001 42.38 18.52 26.18
C ASP A 1001 43.07 17.16 26.24
N LYS A 1002 42.35 16.17 26.77
CA LYS A 1002 42.79 14.79 26.99
C LYS A 1002 41.73 13.78 26.55
N HIS A 1003 40.80 14.20 25.70
CA HIS A 1003 39.94 13.28 24.97
C HIS A 1003 40.66 12.82 23.69
N TYR A 1004 40.31 11.63 23.21
CA TYR A 1004 40.65 11.21 21.86
C TYR A 1004 40.02 12.20 20.86
N ASP A 1005 40.76 12.61 19.83
CA ASP A 1005 40.21 13.45 18.77
C ASP A 1005 39.24 12.68 17.84
N THR A 1006 38.91 13.21 16.66
CA THR A 1006 38.02 12.56 15.68
C THR A 1006 38.72 12.18 14.37
N ASN A 1007 40.03 12.38 14.25
CA ASN A 1007 40.79 12.26 13.02
C ASN A 1007 41.46 10.88 12.87
N VAL A 1008 40.72 9.94 12.29
CA VAL A 1008 41.13 8.54 12.01
C VAL A 1008 42.37 8.38 11.11
N SER A 1009 43.03 9.47 10.69
CA SER A 1009 44.24 9.49 9.86
C SER A 1009 45.50 9.94 10.61
N VAL A 1010 45.40 10.34 11.88
CA VAL A 1010 46.52 10.83 12.70
C VAL A 1010 46.42 10.27 14.12
N ASP A 1011 47.48 9.60 14.59
CA ASP A 1011 47.57 9.16 15.98
C ASP A 1011 47.96 10.35 16.88
N GLN A 1012 47.24 10.57 17.99
CA GLN A 1012 47.42 11.71 18.89
C GLN A 1012 48.63 11.50 19.82
N GLU A 1013 49.76 12.20 19.60
CA GLU A 1013 50.99 12.04 20.41
C GLU A 1013 51.16 13.15 21.46
N PHE A 1014 51.46 12.75 22.70
CA PHE A 1014 51.87 13.63 23.80
C PHE A 1014 53.31 13.30 24.22
N VAL A 1015 54.12 14.31 24.55
CA VAL A 1015 55.56 14.13 24.84
C VAL A 1015 55.89 14.55 26.28
N VAL A 1016 56.66 13.71 26.99
CA VAL A 1016 57.21 13.96 28.33
C VAL A 1016 58.73 14.09 28.21
N THR A 1017 59.29 15.22 28.63
CA THR A 1017 60.72 15.53 28.49
C THR A 1017 61.46 15.39 29.81
N LEU A 1018 62.56 14.66 29.77
CA LEU A 1018 63.44 14.31 30.88
C LEU A 1018 64.87 14.70 30.52
N GLU A 1019 65.72 14.91 31.51
CA GLU A 1019 67.17 15.10 31.36
C GLU A 1019 67.94 14.31 32.42
N GLU A 1020 69.23 14.11 32.23
CA GLU A 1020 70.09 13.41 33.19
C GLU A 1020 70.52 14.35 34.33
N ARG A 1021 70.26 13.98 35.59
CA ARG A 1021 70.61 14.81 36.75
C ARG A 1021 72.09 14.64 37.12
N ILE A 1022 72.77 15.75 37.36
CA ILE A 1022 74.20 15.80 37.74
C ILE A 1022 74.32 16.49 39.09
N GLU A 1023 74.98 15.83 40.05
CA GLU A 1023 75.15 16.31 41.43
C GLU A 1023 76.63 16.62 41.76
N PRO A 1024 76.94 17.77 42.39
CA PRO A 1024 78.28 18.11 42.82
C PRO A 1024 78.64 17.40 44.15
N VAL A 1025 79.92 17.07 44.32
CA VAL A 1025 80.49 16.49 45.54
C VAL A 1025 81.78 17.22 45.89
N THR A 1026 81.81 17.90 47.02
CA THR A 1026 82.97 18.66 47.53
C THR A 1026 83.78 17.81 48.52
N PRO A 1027 85.02 18.23 48.90
CA PRO A 1027 85.78 17.51 49.91
C PRO A 1027 85.20 17.62 51.33
N GLN A 1028 84.25 18.53 51.54
CA GLN A 1028 83.58 18.74 52.83
C GLN A 1028 82.27 17.94 52.95
N ASP A 1029 81.77 17.35 51.86
CA ASP A 1029 80.62 16.45 51.86
C ASP A 1029 81.00 15.03 52.33
N PRO A 1030 80.07 14.27 52.93
CA PRO A 1030 80.30 12.86 53.23
C PRO A 1030 80.59 12.10 51.93
N LYS A 1031 81.70 11.33 51.88
CA LYS A 1031 82.09 10.60 50.66
C LYS A 1031 80.92 9.72 50.18
N PRO A 1032 80.41 9.91 48.95
CA PRO A 1032 79.26 9.16 48.45
C PRO A 1032 79.46 7.64 48.50
N VAL A 1033 78.39 6.93 48.81
CA VAL A 1033 78.37 5.47 48.94
C VAL A 1033 77.40 4.89 47.91
N PRO A 1034 77.82 3.93 47.06
CA PRO A 1034 76.96 3.27 46.08
C PRO A 1034 75.61 2.81 46.63
N GLY A 1035 74.52 3.14 45.94
CA GLY A 1035 73.18 2.67 46.25
C GLY A 1035 72.52 3.31 47.49
N ILE A 1036 73.15 4.32 48.09
CA ILE A 1036 72.52 5.17 49.12
C ILE A 1036 71.86 6.38 48.43
N PRO A 1037 70.67 6.83 48.86
CA PRO A 1037 70.02 8.05 48.38
C PRO A 1037 70.94 9.29 48.37
N VAL A 1038 70.72 10.21 47.43
CA VAL A 1038 71.51 11.45 47.30
C VAL A 1038 71.33 12.34 48.54
N THR A 1039 70.09 12.55 48.97
CA THR A 1039 69.70 12.97 50.33
C THR A 1039 68.70 11.94 50.89
N PRO A 1040 68.42 11.91 52.21
CA PRO A 1040 67.49 10.92 52.79
C PRO A 1040 66.07 10.93 52.18
N GLU A 1041 65.66 12.04 51.57
CA GLU A 1041 64.37 12.27 50.93
C GLU A 1041 64.40 12.07 49.41
N ASP A 1042 65.58 11.90 48.82
CA ASP A 1042 65.76 11.84 47.37
C ASP A 1042 65.39 10.45 46.81
N PRO A 1043 64.54 10.35 45.77
CA PRO A 1043 64.27 9.07 45.12
C PRO A 1043 65.50 8.50 44.38
N ALA A 1044 66.45 9.35 43.96
CA ALA A 1044 67.67 8.92 43.29
C ALA A 1044 68.75 8.52 44.29
N SER A 1045 69.57 7.52 43.92
CA SER A 1045 70.68 7.03 44.75
C SER A 1045 72.02 7.16 44.01
N TRP A 1046 73.11 7.33 44.75
CA TRP A 1046 74.44 7.49 44.18
C TRP A 1046 74.84 6.27 43.33
N PRO A 1047 75.32 6.47 42.08
CA PRO A 1047 75.68 5.39 41.18
C PRO A 1047 76.91 4.61 41.67
N LYS A 1048 77.06 3.37 41.22
CA LYS A 1048 78.09 2.42 41.73
C LYS A 1048 79.53 2.90 41.49
N GLU A 1049 79.72 3.79 40.51
CA GLU A 1049 80.98 4.41 40.10
C GLU A 1049 81.59 5.30 41.20
N VAL A 1050 80.79 5.86 42.13
CA VAL A 1050 81.32 6.77 43.17
C VAL A 1050 82.28 6.10 44.15
N LYS A 1051 82.29 4.76 44.22
CA LYS A 1051 83.30 3.99 44.98
C LYS A 1051 84.73 4.32 44.50
N ASP A 1052 84.89 4.47 43.18
CA ASP A 1052 86.14 4.72 42.47
C ASP A 1052 86.40 6.24 42.33
N MET A 1053 85.57 7.09 42.97
CA MET A 1053 85.75 8.53 42.98
C MET A 1053 87.12 8.88 43.55
N LYS A 1054 87.92 9.54 42.71
CA LYS A 1054 89.28 9.97 43.00
C LYS A 1054 89.26 11.01 44.12
N GLU A 1055 90.31 11.02 44.93
CA GLU A 1055 90.45 11.93 46.06
C GLU A 1055 90.20 13.41 45.70
N LEU A 1056 89.52 14.10 46.60
CA LEU A 1056 89.12 15.50 46.47
C LEU A 1056 90.06 16.45 47.25
N GLU A 1057 90.95 15.91 48.09
CA GLU A 1057 92.07 16.63 48.73
C GLU A 1057 93.41 15.94 48.46
N ARG A 1058 94.52 16.70 48.40
CA ARG A 1058 95.91 16.18 48.34
C ARG A 1058 96.87 17.10 49.09
N THR A 1059 97.81 16.55 49.86
CA THR A 1059 98.83 17.34 50.59
C THR A 1059 100.24 17.10 50.09
N ALA A 1060 100.91 18.16 49.60
CA ALA A 1060 102.33 18.17 49.27
C ALA A 1060 103.18 18.59 50.50
N THR A 1061 104.38 18.03 50.62
CA THR A 1061 105.32 18.32 51.72
C THR A 1061 106.70 18.65 51.16
N GLN A 1062 107.30 19.76 51.58
CA GLN A 1062 108.69 20.13 51.30
C GLN A 1062 109.55 19.81 52.53
N THR A 1063 110.70 19.18 52.31
CA THR A 1063 111.68 18.83 53.37
C THR A 1063 113.06 19.33 52.96
N ILE A 1064 113.70 20.13 53.81
CA ILE A 1064 115.02 20.75 53.54
C ILE A 1064 116.05 20.16 54.51
N ARG A 1065 117.17 19.66 54.00
CA ARG A 1065 118.28 19.06 54.77
C ARG A 1065 119.61 19.71 54.39
N PHE A 1066 120.59 19.67 55.29
CA PHE A 1066 121.85 20.41 55.17
C PHE A 1066 123.03 19.53 55.56
N ARG A 1067 124.03 19.38 54.68
CA ARG A 1067 125.15 18.45 54.85
C ARG A 1067 126.48 19.04 54.35
N GLU A 1068 127.56 18.55 54.93
CA GLU A 1068 128.94 18.83 54.52
C GLU A 1068 129.36 17.91 53.34
N GLU A 1069 130.16 18.44 52.42
CA GLU A 1069 130.43 17.81 51.13
C GLU A 1069 131.41 16.62 51.20
N GLU A 1070 132.56 16.77 51.87
CA GLU A 1070 133.56 15.69 51.96
C GLU A 1070 133.16 14.57 52.95
N SER A 1071 132.57 14.92 54.10
CA SER A 1071 132.21 13.93 55.14
C SER A 1071 130.78 13.37 55.02
N GLY A 1072 129.90 13.99 54.24
CA GLY A 1072 128.45 13.66 54.20
C GLY A 1072 127.68 13.89 55.51
N LYS A 1073 128.33 14.51 56.51
CA LYS A 1073 127.80 14.75 57.86
C LYS A 1073 126.68 15.79 57.85
N GLU A 1074 125.75 15.67 58.79
CA GLU A 1074 124.63 16.59 58.92
C GLU A 1074 125.02 17.76 59.82
N VAL A 1075 125.18 18.94 59.21
CA VAL A 1075 125.70 20.15 59.88
C VAL A 1075 124.61 20.98 60.56
N PHE A 1076 123.35 20.76 60.22
CA PHE A 1076 122.23 21.67 60.46
C PHE A 1076 120.89 20.91 60.47
N LYS A 1077 119.93 21.31 61.31
CA LYS A 1077 118.62 20.62 61.43
C LYS A 1077 117.74 20.69 60.18
N THR A 1078 116.92 19.64 59.98
CA THR A 1078 115.93 19.54 58.90
C THR A 1078 114.71 20.45 59.14
N ILE A 1079 114.18 21.08 58.08
CA ILE A 1079 112.92 21.87 58.08
C ILE A 1079 111.85 21.15 57.24
N ILE A 1080 110.58 21.27 57.63
CA ILE A 1080 109.42 20.69 56.91
C ILE A 1080 108.32 21.75 56.72
N ARG A 1081 107.72 21.83 55.52
CA ARG A 1081 106.55 22.68 55.17
C ARG A 1081 105.48 21.85 54.46
N LYS A 1082 104.19 22.22 54.56
CA LYS A 1082 103.06 21.50 53.93
C LYS A 1082 102.04 22.42 53.26
N VAL A 1083 101.45 21.97 52.15
CA VAL A 1083 100.30 22.60 51.48
C VAL A 1083 99.30 21.54 51.01
N THR A 1084 98.02 21.76 51.30
CA THR A 1084 96.88 20.95 50.87
C THR A 1084 96.13 21.64 49.75
N PHE A 1085 95.80 20.89 48.70
CA PHE A 1085 94.97 21.27 47.56
C PHE A 1085 93.63 20.53 47.63
N GLU A 1086 92.57 21.13 47.08
CA GLU A 1086 91.21 20.57 47.04
C GLU A 1086 90.52 20.77 45.67
N ARG A 1087 89.45 20.02 45.38
CA ARG A 1087 88.59 20.14 44.18
C ARG A 1087 87.21 19.50 44.38
N THR A 1088 86.31 19.69 43.42
CA THR A 1088 84.93 19.17 43.41
C THR A 1088 84.77 18.11 42.31
N ALA A 1089 83.97 17.07 42.54
CA ALA A 1089 83.50 16.14 41.52
C ALA A 1089 82.06 16.48 41.09
N TYR A 1090 81.67 16.10 39.87
CA TYR A 1090 80.30 16.21 39.36
C TYR A 1090 79.86 14.83 38.87
N VAL A 1091 78.85 14.26 39.51
CA VAL A 1091 78.40 12.87 39.29
C VAL A 1091 77.06 12.88 38.55
N ASN A 1092 77.02 12.33 37.34
CA ASN A 1092 75.77 12.06 36.63
C ASN A 1092 75.09 10.82 37.26
N LEU A 1093 73.87 11.00 37.78
CA LEU A 1093 73.14 9.97 38.52
C LEU A 1093 72.58 8.86 37.62
N VAL A 1094 72.40 9.13 36.32
CA VAL A 1094 71.91 8.15 35.33
C VAL A 1094 73.05 7.29 34.79
N THR A 1095 74.14 7.93 34.35
CA THR A 1095 75.23 7.25 33.62
C THR A 1095 76.39 6.83 34.50
N GLY A 1096 76.47 7.33 35.75
CA GLY A 1096 77.60 7.13 36.64
C GLY A 1096 78.86 7.90 36.25
N HIS A 1097 78.81 8.77 35.24
CA HIS A 1097 79.97 9.55 34.83
C HIS A 1097 80.39 10.54 35.93
N ILE A 1098 81.71 10.69 36.15
CA ILE A 1098 82.27 11.58 37.18
C ILE A 1098 83.33 12.51 36.58
N ASP A 1099 82.92 13.76 36.35
CA ASP A 1099 83.83 14.87 36.04
C ASP A 1099 84.44 15.47 37.31
N TYR A 1100 85.54 16.22 37.15
CA TYR A 1100 86.21 16.88 38.28
C TYR A 1100 86.65 18.29 37.90
N SER A 1101 86.46 19.25 38.81
CA SER A 1101 87.02 20.59 38.67
C SER A 1101 88.53 20.61 38.92
N ASN A 1102 89.16 21.70 38.49
CA ASN A 1102 90.59 21.94 38.67
C ASN A 1102 90.95 22.06 40.17
N TRP A 1103 92.15 21.59 40.52
CA TRP A 1103 92.70 21.72 41.88
C TRP A 1103 92.94 23.19 42.26
N ARG A 1104 92.48 23.59 43.46
CA ARG A 1104 92.77 24.87 44.12
C ARG A 1104 93.55 24.65 45.42
N ILE A 1105 94.22 25.67 45.95
CA ILE A 1105 94.90 25.58 47.26
C ILE A 1105 93.86 25.72 48.38
N GLY A 1106 93.88 24.81 49.35
CA GLY A 1106 92.99 24.82 50.52
C GLY A 1106 93.66 25.28 51.82
N LYS A 1107 94.87 24.78 52.16
CA LYS A 1107 95.51 25.06 53.46
C LYS A 1107 97.04 24.96 53.41
N VAL A 1108 97.76 25.80 54.17
CA VAL A 1108 99.24 25.82 54.24
C VAL A 1108 99.70 25.79 55.71
N VAL A 1109 100.78 25.07 56.02
CA VAL A 1109 101.40 25.01 57.36
C VAL A 1109 102.93 25.00 57.22
N ASN A 1110 103.61 25.95 57.88
CA ASN A 1110 105.07 26.08 57.93
C ASN A 1110 105.54 26.13 59.39
N GLU A 1111 106.59 25.39 59.72
CA GLU A 1111 107.34 25.55 60.98
C GLU A 1111 108.74 26.09 60.66
N GLU A 1112 109.04 27.31 61.10
CA GLU A 1112 110.32 27.97 60.86
C GLU A 1112 110.95 28.43 62.17
N GLY A 1113 112.13 27.88 62.46
CA GLY A 1113 113.07 28.37 63.46
C GLY A 1113 114.48 28.32 62.86
N PRO A 1114 115.36 29.29 63.17
CA PRO A 1114 116.65 29.43 62.50
C PRO A 1114 117.50 28.17 62.67
N VAL A 1115 118.10 27.72 61.57
CA VAL A 1115 118.76 26.42 61.45
C VAL A 1115 119.94 26.34 62.41
N GLN A 1116 119.80 25.57 63.49
CA GLN A 1116 120.84 25.46 64.52
C GLN A 1116 121.94 24.49 64.05
N PRO A 1117 123.23 24.87 64.14
CA PRO A 1117 124.33 23.97 63.81
C PRO A 1117 124.42 22.83 64.83
N VAL A 1118 124.88 21.65 64.39
CA VAL A 1118 124.93 20.43 65.22
C VAL A 1118 126.20 20.41 66.11
N GLY A 1119 126.35 21.44 66.95
CA GLY A 1119 127.44 21.59 67.92
C GLY A 1119 128.76 22.12 67.32
N ASN A 1120 129.42 23.13 67.90
CA ASN A 1120 129.12 23.82 69.16
C ASN A 1120 129.78 25.22 69.23
N SER A 1121 129.30 26.04 70.17
CA SER A 1121 129.81 27.39 70.55
C SER A 1121 129.54 28.58 69.61
N SER A 1122 129.11 29.71 70.22
CA SER A 1122 129.23 31.14 69.78
C SER A 1122 128.72 31.55 68.38
N SER A 1123 127.93 32.61 68.16
CA SER A 1123 127.35 33.71 68.98
C SER A 1123 126.58 34.67 68.02
N GLU A 1124 125.52 35.44 68.33
CA GLU A 1124 124.66 35.61 69.52
C GLU A 1124 123.39 36.47 69.20
N VAL A 1125 122.50 36.66 70.20
CA VAL A 1125 121.58 37.83 70.40
C VAL A 1125 120.44 38.15 69.38
N SER A 1126 119.20 38.35 69.92
CA SER A 1126 118.04 39.14 69.37
C SER A 1126 117.29 38.68 68.09
N ARG A 1127 116.10 39.24 67.70
CA ARG A 1127 114.78 39.51 68.37
C ARG A 1127 113.65 39.85 67.31
N PRO A 1128 112.32 39.91 67.64
CA PRO A 1128 111.15 40.06 66.71
C PRO A 1128 110.68 41.53 66.45
N HIS A 1129 109.51 41.95 65.86
CA HIS A 1129 108.08 41.55 66.02
C HIS A 1129 107.02 42.33 65.15
N ALA A 1130 105.71 41.95 65.24
CA ALA A 1130 104.48 42.82 65.30
C ALA A 1130 103.49 43.15 64.10
N VAL A 1131 102.17 42.82 64.28
CA VAL A 1131 100.93 43.69 64.30
C VAL A 1131 100.10 44.21 63.04
N ALA A 1132 98.75 44.07 63.10
CA ALA A 1132 97.59 44.86 62.50
C ALA A 1132 96.94 44.56 61.07
N PRO A 1133 96.08 45.42 60.39
CA PRO A 1133 94.60 45.24 60.27
C PRO A 1133 93.87 45.43 58.85
N LYS A 1134 92.53 45.70 58.84
CA LYS A 1134 91.47 46.02 57.77
C LYS A 1134 91.80 47.08 56.66
N PRO A 1135 90.93 47.48 55.65
CA PRO A 1135 89.83 46.85 54.80
C PRO A 1135 89.66 47.38 53.29
N SER A 1136 88.61 46.94 52.51
CA SER A 1136 87.74 47.72 51.53
C SER A 1136 88.03 48.06 50.00
N VAL A 1137 86.94 48.36 49.20
CA VAL A 1137 86.76 49.28 47.97
C VAL A 1137 86.54 48.78 46.47
N ARG A 1138 85.28 48.91 45.95
CA ARG A 1138 84.69 49.63 44.73
C ARG A 1138 85.33 49.73 43.27
N SER A 1139 84.50 49.54 42.20
CA SER A 1139 84.19 50.47 41.02
C SER A 1139 84.50 50.18 39.47
N LEU A 1140 83.51 50.54 38.58
CA LEU A 1140 83.50 51.17 37.18
C LEU A 1140 83.79 50.51 35.76
N LYS A 1141 82.80 50.68 34.81
CA LYS A 1141 82.75 51.06 33.32
C LYS A 1141 83.56 50.41 32.13
N ALA A 1142 82.94 50.26 30.91
CA ALA A 1142 83.15 51.06 29.63
C ALA A 1142 82.72 50.47 28.22
N ASN A 1143 82.14 51.32 27.31
CA ASN A 1143 82.23 51.51 25.80
C ASN A 1143 82.11 50.38 24.70
N ALA A 1144 81.81 50.59 23.36
CA ALA A 1144 81.25 51.71 22.52
C ALA A 1144 80.93 51.37 20.99
N HIS A 1145 80.12 52.21 20.29
CA HIS A 1145 80.00 52.46 18.79
C HIS A 1145 79.31 51.38 17.87
N SER A 1146 78.89 51.53 16.56
CA SER A 1146 78.63 52.58 15.49
C SER A 1146 78.06 51.88 14.18
N VAL A 1147 77.50 52.37 13.03
CA VAL A 1147 77.03 53.65 12.37
C VAL A 1147 76.12 53.32 11.09
N ALA A 1148 75.75 54.26 10.17
CA ALA A 1148 74.73 54.17 9.06
C ALA A 1148 75.29 54.49 7.61
N PRO A 1149 74.56 54.75 6.45
CA PRO A 1149 73.09 54.92 6.17
C PRO A 1149 72.47 54.49 4.76
N SER A 1150 71.13 54.66 4.57
CA SER A 1150 70.39 55.19 3.37
C SER A 1150 69.46 54.32 2.45
N SER A 1151 68.25 54.87 2.16
CA SER A 1151 67.32 54.70 1.00
C SER A 1151 66.26 53.55 0.91
N ALA A 1152 65.20 53.75 0.09
CA ALA A 1152 63.89 53.05 -0.02
C ALA A 1152 63.36 53.12 -1.50
N PRO A 1153 62.15 52.67 -1.96
CA PRO A 1153 60.90 52.18 -1.30
C PRO A 1153 60.40 50.77 -1.82
N THR A 1154 59.23 50.17 -1.50
CA THR A 1154 57.81 50.60 -1.67
C THR A 1154 56.79 49.71 -0.89
N ALA A 1155 55.52 50.14 -0.85
CA ALA A 1155 54.33 49.65 -0.12
C ALA A 1155 53.89 48.19 -0.45
N SER A 1156 52.95 47.53 0.27
CA SER A 1156 51.81 48.01 1.09
C SER A 1156 51.57 47.27 2.43
N LYS A 1157 50.65 47.81 3.25
CA LYS A 1157 50.50 47.60 4.70
C LYS A 1157 49.05 47.21 5.09
N LEU A 1158 48.88 46.59 6.28
CA LEU A 1158 47.90 46.88 7.37
C LEU A 1158 47.33 45.59 8.02
N GLU A 1159 47.00 45.48 9.32
CA GLU A 1159 47.62 45.87 10.63
C GLU A 1159 46.81 45.13 11.78
N VAL A 1160 47.41 44.46 12.79
CA VAL A 1160 47.91 44.96 14.12
C VAL A 1160 46.77 45.36 15.11
N SER A 1161 46.41 44.54 16.12
CA SER A 1161 46.92 44.48 17.54
C SER A 1161 45.92 45.14 18.55
N GLU A 1162 45.93 45.04 19.90
CA GLU A 1162 46.64 44.29 20.98
C GLU A 1162 45.69 44.27 22.24
N VAL A 1163 45.51 43.17 23.00
CA VAL A 1163 46.14 42.75 24.30
C VAL A 1163 45.79 43.58 25.57
N VAL A 1164 45.53 42.92 26.74
CA VAL A 1164 45.98 43.22 28.16
C VAL A 1164 45.06 42.69 29.32
N ALA A 1165 45.63 41.87 30.23
CA ALA A 1165 45.41 41.66 31.70
C ALA A 1165 44.14 41.02 32.38
N THR A 1166 44.36 40.62 33.66
CA THR A 1166 43.56 39.85 34.68
C THR A 1166 43.22 40.73 35.94
N PRO A 1167 42.64 40.31 37.12
CA PRO A 1167 42.26 38.98 37.70
C PRO A 1167 40.87 38.91 38.45
N ALA A 1168 40.65 37.99 39.42
CA ALA A 1168 39.35 37.61 40.04
C ALA A 1168 39.19 37.84 41.58
N PRO A 1169 37.96 37.74 42.17
CA PRO A 1169 37.73 36.87 43.37
C PRO A 1169 36.28 36.34 43.69
N GLU A 1170 36.16 35.11 44.27
CA GLU A 1170 35.17 34.59 45.29
C GLU A 1170 33.60 34.66 45.06
N LYS A 1171 32.63 34.14 45.89
CA LYS A 1171 32.56 33.32 47.16
C LYS A 1171 31.21 32.54 47.38
N ALA A 1172 31.27 31.40 48.12
CA ALA A 1172 30.31 30.77 49.10
C ALA A 1172 28.78 30.50 48.88
N SER A 1173 28.35 29.23 49.09
CA SER A 1173 27.15 28.74 49.88
C SER A 1173 27.03 27.18 49.83
N VAL A 1174 27.37 26.39 50.87
CA VAL A 1174 26.55 25.87 52.02
C VAL A 1174 25.50 24.77 51.68
N SER A 1175 25.45 23.69 52.50
CA SER A 1175 24.47 22.58 52.43
C SER A 1175 24.19 21.95 53.81
N PRO A 1176 22.98 21.40 54.09
CA PRO A 1176 22.71 20.58 55.29
C PRO A 1176 22.17 19.15 55.02
N LYS A 1177 22.24 18.28 56.03
CA LYS A 1177 21.72 16.88 56.09
C LYS A 1177 20.18 16.84 56.21
N VAL A 1178 19.51 15.70 56.01
CA VAL A 1178 18.94 14.77 57.06
C VAL A 1178 17.92 13.84 56.35
N VAL A 1179 17.62 12.55 56.64
CA VAL A 1179 18.19 11.39 57.41
C VAL A 1179 17.48 10.10 56.89
N SER A 1180 18.06 8.90 57.04
CA SER A 1180 17.43 7.60 56.65
C SER A 1180 16.27 7.15 57.57
N PRO A 1181 15.39 6.26 57.10
CA PRO A 1181 15.44 4.89 57.66
C PRO A 1181 15.13 3.73 56.68
N THR A 1182 15.81 2.61 56.91
CA THR A 1182 15.43 1.23 56.55
C THR A 1182 14.76 0.55 57.77
N PRO A 1183 14.26 -0.71 57.72
CA PRO A 1183 13.91 -1.57 56.56
C PRO A 1183 12.51 -2.27 56.67
N THR A 1184 11.97 -2.76 55.54
CA THR A 1184 11.10 -3.96 55.54
C THR A 1184 11.32 -4.79 54.26
N THR A 1185 11.16 -6.11 54.36
CA THR A 1185 11.32 -7.09 53.26
C THR A 1185 10.22 -6.98 52.19
N VAL A 1186 10.60 -7.18 50.92
CA VAL A 1186 9.66 -7.23 49.80
C VAL A 1186 9.07 -8.64 49.61
N VAL A 1187 7.74 -8.71 49.81
CA VAL A 1187 6.78 -9.66 49.24
C VAL A 1187 6.99 -10.01 47.75
N LYS A 1188 7.36 -11.22 47.31
CA LYS A 1188 7.32 -11.58 45.86
C LYS A 1188 5.89 -11.45 45.30
N PRO A 1189 5.59 -10.54 44.35
CA PRO A 1189 4.25 -10.43 43.76
C PRO A 1189 4.03 -11.43 42.62
N THR A 1190 2.77 -11.83 42.43
CA THR A 1190 2.31 -12.68 41.32
C THR A 1190 2.16 -11.87 40.03
N GLU A 1191 2.15 -12.54 38.88
CA GLU A 1191 1.93 -11.95 37.57
C GLU A 1191 0.65 -11.09 37.51
N THR A 1192 0.76 -9.87 36.98
CA THR A 1192 -0.38 -9.02 36.63
C THR A 1192 -0.38 -8.81 35.12
N LYS A 1193 -1.51 -9.07 34.44
CA LYS A 1193 -1.61 -8.94 32.98
C LYS A 1193 -1.45 -7.49 32.53
N ALA A 1194 -0.81 -7.30 31.38
CA ALA A 1194 -0.81 -6.03 30.67
C ALA A 1194 -2.22 -5.65 30.16
N VAL A 1195 -2.43 -4.36 29.92
CA VAL A 1195 -3.71 -3.78 29.48
C VAL A 1195 -3.94 -4.06 27.99
N GLU A 1196 -5.11 -4.62 27.64
CA GLU A 1196 -5.53 -4.80 26.25
C GLU A 1196 -6.05 -3.50 25.61
N SER A 1197 -5.82 -3.35 24.30
CA SER A 1197 -6.38 -2.27 23.49
C SER A 1197 -7.88 -2.49 23.21
N PRO A 1198 -8.67 -1.41 22.97
CA PRO A 1198 -10.13 -1.52 22.84
C PRO A 1198 -10.59 -2.36 21.64
N ALA A 1199 -11.59 -3.21 21.90
CA ALA A 1199 -12.16 -4.12 20.90
C ALA A 1199 -13.11 -3.42 19.90
N PRO A 1200 -13.23 -3.93 18.65
CA PRO A 1200 -14.12 -3.36 17.64
C PRO A 1200 -15.61 -3.65 17.93
N LEU A 1201 -16.46 -2.66 17.66
CA LEU A 1201 -17.92 -2.73 17.86
C LEU A 1201 -18.60 -3.74 16.91
N VAL A 1202 -19.59 -4.46 17.46
CA VAL A 1202 -20.42 -5.44 16.75
C VAL A 1202 -21.79 -4.82 16.39
N PRO A 1203 -22.37 -5.06 15.20
CA PRO A 1203 -23.72 -4.61 14.87
C PRO A 1203 -24.77 -5.25 15.79
N SER A 1204 -25.73 -4.46 16.28
CA SER A 1204 -26.80 -4.92 17.16
C SER A 1204 -27.88 -5.72 16.42
N GLU A 1205 -28.30 -6.86 16.99
CA GLU A 1205 -29.46 -7.62 16.51
C GLU A 1205 -30.81 -7.04 16.96
N SER A 1206 -31.88 -7.61 16.41
CA SER A 1206 -33.29 -7.24 16.55
C SER A 1206 -33.85 -7.19 17.99
N PRO A 1207 -34.96 -6.46 18.24
CA PRO A 1207 -35.54 -6.29 19.57
C PRO A 1207 -36.07 -7.57 20.21
N ALA A 1208 -36.14 -7.56 21.54
CA ALA A 1208 -36.39 -8.73 22.38
C ALA A 1208 -37.84 -9.27 22.33
N VAL A 1209 -37.95 -10.58 22.56
CA VAL A 1209 -39.19 -11.28 22.94
C VAL A 1209 -39.01 -11.83 24.35
N GLU A 1210 -40.01 -11.66 25.23
CA GLU A 1210 -39.95 -12.09 26.62
C GLU A 1210 -39.79 -13.62 26.78
N LYS A 1211 -38.87 -14.05 27.64
CA LYS A 1211 -38.82 -15.44 28.11
C LYS A 1211 -39.81 -15.63 29.26
N ARG A 1212 -41.01 -16.15 28.98
CA ARG A 1212 -41.84 -16.78 30.01
C ARG A 1212 -41.27 -18.12 30.44
N THR A 1213 -41.09 -18.29 31.75
CA THR A 1213 -40.54 -19.50 32.37
C THR A 1213 -41.48 -20.69 32.20
N VAL A 1214 -40.93 -21.87 31.88
CA VAL A 1214 -41.67 -23.13 31.87
C VAL A 1214 -41.25 -23.99 33.06
N VAL A 1215 -42.19 -24.22 33.98
CA VAL A 1215 -42.10 -25.30 34.99
C VAL A 1215 -43.02 -26.43 34.51
N GLY A 1216 -42.46 -27.63 34.32
CA GLY A 1216 -43.19 -28.77 33.77
C GLY A 1216 -43.78 -29.70 34.85
N PRO A 1217 -44.96 -30.32 34.60
CA PRO A 1217 -45.45 -31.46 35.37
C PRO A 1217 -45.01 -32.82 34.76
N SER A 1218 -45.18 -33.89 35.53
CA SER A 1218 -44.63 -35.23 35.26
C SER A 1218 -45.46 -36.15 34.35
N ARG A 1219 -44.81 -37.19 33.81
CA ARG A 1219 -45.37 -38.25 32.94
C ARG A 1219 -46.64 -38.93 33.46
N LYS A 1220 -47.58 -39.21 32.55
CA LYS A 1220 -48.21 -40.53 32.31
C LYS A 1220 -48.92 -40.55 30.95
N ALA A 1221 -49.27 -41.74 30.45
CA ALA A 1221 -49.96 -42.01 29.17
C ALA A 1221 -51.21 -42.88 29.45
N PRO A 1222 -52.00 -43.41 28.49
CA PRO A 1222 -52.01 -43.26 27.01
C PRO A 1222 -53.46 -42.99 26.44
N VAL A 1223 -53.77 -43.44 25.20
CA VAL A 1223 -55.12 -43.90 24.67
C VAL A 1223 -55.91 -43.01 23.65
N THR A 1224 -55.91 -43.50 22.39
CA THR A 1224 -56.93 -43.51 21.27
C THR A 1224 -57.78 -42.30 20.78
N ALA A 1225 -57.65 -42.08 19.45
CA ALA A 1225 -58.70 -42.13 18.38
C ALA A 1225 -59.70 -40.99 18.03
N ASN A 1226 -59.63 -40.58 16.74
CA ASN A 1226 -60.70 -40.44 15.72
C ASN A 1226 -61.85 -39.39 15.76
N LYS A 1227 -62.12 -38.84 14.56
CA LYS A 1227 -63.42 -38.39 13.99
C LYS A 1227 -64.03 -37.07 14.57
N HIS A 1228 -64.68 -36.11 13.88
CA HIS A 1228 -65.46 -35.94 12.62
C HIS A 1228 -66.93 -35.58 12.96
N VAL A 1229 -67.65 -34.58 12.43
CA VAL A 1229 -67.45 -33.37 11.56
C VAL A 1229 -68.58 -32.35 11.97
N TYR A 1230 -68.73 -31.21 11.27
CA TYR A 1230 -69.90 -30.29 11.18
C TYR A 1230 -69.90 -29.03 12.09
N VAL A 1231 -70.64 -27.92 11.81
CA VAL A 1231 -70.86 -27.07 10.58
C VAL A 1231 -72.08 -26.15 10.80
N ALA A 1232 -72.03 -24.88 10.33
CA ALA A 1232 -73.18 -23.97 10.11
C ALA A 1232 -73.92 -23.46 11.41
N LYS A 1233 -74.73 -22.39 11.49
CA LYS A 1233 -75.21 -21.23 10.66
C LYS A 1233 -76.17 -20.37 11.56
N PRO A 1234 -77.09 -19.46 11.10
CA PRO A 1234 -77.03 -18.33 10.15
C PRO A 1234 -77.81 -17.05 10.64
N VAL A 1235 -78.16 -16.12 9.70
CA VAL A 1235 -79.43 -15.33 9.64
C VAL A 1235 -79.58 -14.08 10.56
N LEU A 1236 -80.05 -12.90 10.11
CA LEU A 1236 -80.32 -12.36 8.76
C LEU A 1236 -80.51 -10.81 8.74
N THR A 1237 -80.61 -10.25 7.52
CA THR A 1237 -81.37 -9.05 7.05
C THR A 1237 -80.65 -7.68 7.14
N ARG A 1238 -80.95 -6.63 6.33
CA ARG A 1238 -81.97 -6.38 5.27
C ARG A 1238 -81.48 -5.28 4.27
N GLY A 1239 -81.75 -5.36 2.95
CA GLY A 1239 -81.61 -4.19 2.04
C GLY A 1239 -81.39 -4.44 0.53
N ARG A 1240 -82.05 -3.65 -0.32
CA ARG A 1240 -81.94 -3.54 -1.80
C ARG A 1240 -81.05 -2.32 -2.16
N SER A 1241 -80.47 -2.10 -3.36
CA SER A 1241 -80.49 -2.81 -4.66
C SER A 1241 -79.42 -2.30 -5.64
N SER A 1242 -79.08 -3.13 -6.65
CA SER A 1242 -78.67 -2.77 -8.04
C SER A 1242 -77.38 -1.95 -8.27
N ARG A 1243 -76.62 -2.11 -9.37
CA ARG A 1243 -76.55 -3.04 -10.55
C ARG A 1243 -75.19 -2.70 -11.21
N ARG A 1244 -74.47 -3.51 -12.00
CA ARG A 1244 -74.37 -4.94 -12.40
C ARG A 1244 -73.14 -5.00 -13.39
N PRO A 1245 -72.66 -6.14 -13.92
CA PRO A 1245 -71.40 -6.68 -13.40
C PRO A 1245 -70.40 -7.02 -14.56
N PRO A 1246 -69.59 -8.13 -14.60
CA PRO A 1246 -68.18 -7.99 -14.97
C PRO A 1246 -67.70 -8.96 -16.08
N LYS A 1247 -66.39 -9.02 -16.28
CA LYS A 1247 -65.53 -10.22 -16.45
C LYS A 1247 -64.15 -9.83 -15.89
N VAL A 1248 -63.57 -10.58 -14.96
CA VAL A 1248 -62.87 -11.88 -15.15
C VAL A 1248 -61.68 -11.67 -16.09
#